data_AF-A0AAW0A6Z5-F1
#
_entry.id   AF-A0AAW0A6Z5-F1
#
_cell.length_a   1.000
_cell.length_b   1.000
_cell.length_c   1.000
_cell.angle_alpha   90.00
_cell.angle_beta   90.00
_cell.angle_gamma   90.00
#
_symmetry.space_group_name_H-M   'P 1'
#
loop_
_entity.id
_entity.type
_entity.pdbx_description
1 polymer ?
#
loop_
_entity_poly.entity_id
_entity_poly.type
_entity_poly.pdbx_seq_one_letter_code
_entity_poly.pdbx_strand_id
1 'polypeptide(L)'
;MPESLVDALFEKEVGYEAQAPAHDSDSEPEGEEEDVQVEKPADEEGQEGMQEQEQVAEEVVQPSPDLPQPKEGQHPTHGRFLIHPECCARVEGQRQTCSVHVSSPRDPNFVSLPLLQPPPPVPKPGDPPPVISHFCASCGRKYEGEEADTVTPPSSRGTDLTDFDCTKIYSPQPQDMPAAEFINSLDITGAISAKARGKELLVAICNNETRTNFAFRVHFGMQGHLFWMPTKMYLDIVSEPPVPRGEKSFAFRIPAKHIDGPVKTGQLISIQAAFIRPKWTLVFVDHNVMIQFHLMRLSDDFQPADLNPKSTIWSSLWSATHGPVFGQEPEAALAALRSWRATFLATGSSTTSILQAMKTYQKAFNGSGAQESNDQLFMALIHPQMPAKLVCTSDILFDRLVKVLCEFDVKRVELTLPGRLPYASSNRPFYMNESGQEKYLRHVLVFRRKHVRITAEQLREAHGMNLFQPRAIIQADGRAILPKGVQPDALSAPASLRSDRNRVQASTKVANRRIVMGKLKGYTPFTAQPAKGWCSASSELVTVDMAHDVNDTTIGLYSFRIFVDCAWTTTKLKAGEGFQSDQWRRAATVGRSKRKRPSATTIADHDKARKKQKQQASELKENIEPVDLGTGVMTRAQRRQAATNIAT
;
A
#
# COMPACT_ATOMS: atom_id res chain seq x y z
N MET A 1 -8.34 0.76 30.94
CA MET A 1 -8.93 1.76 30.03
C MET A 1 -10.41 1.88 30.38
N PRO A 2 -10.86 2.97 31.01
CA PRO A 2 -12.28 3.18 31.26
C PRO A 2 -12.98 3.45 29.91
N GLU A 3 -14.18 2.89 29.74
CA GLU A 3 -15.07 3.11 28.57
C GLU A 3 -15.24 4.60 28.25
N SER A 4 -15.14 5.46 29.26
CA SER A 4 -15.27 6.91 29.19
C SER A 4 -14.33 7.63 28.21
N LEU A 5 -13.18 7.06 27.83
CA LEU A 5 -12.28 7.73 26.86
C LEU A 5 -12.70 7.51 25.41
N VAL A 6 -13.33 6.37 25.11
CA VAL A 6 -13.90 6.12 23.78
C VAL A 6 -15.14 7.00 23.62
N ASP A 7 -16.03 7.01 24.61
CA ASP A 7 -17.23 7.83 24.59
C ASP A 7 -16.92 9.35 24.51
N ALA A 8 -15.92 9.83 25.26
CA ALA A 8 -15.53 11.24 25.24
C ALA A 8 -14.88 11.71 23.92
N LEU A 9 -14.32 10.80 23.12
CA LEU A 9 -13.81 11.12 21.79
C LEU A 9 -14.94 11.13 20.75
N PHE A 10 -15.96 10.29 20.91
CA PHE A 10 -17.08 10.18 19.95
C PHE A 10 -18.20 11.21 20.16
N GLU A 11 -18.49 11.65 21.39
CA GLU A 11 -19.50 12.70 21.64
C GLU A 11 -19.15 14.05 20.99
N LYS A 12 -17.88 14.27 20.62
CA LYS A 12 -17.45 15.48 19.91
C LYS A 12 -17.68 15.45 18.39
N GLU A 13 -17.95 14.29 17.78
CA GLU A 13 -17.97 14.13 16.32
C GLU A 13 -19.38 14.07 15.69
N VAL A 14 -20.47 13.90 16.47
CA VAL A 14 -21.83 13.69 15.92
C VAL A 14 -22.54 14.99 15.49
N GLY A 15 -21.82 16.10 15.29
CA GLY A 15 -22.39 17.44 15.07
C GLY A 15 -22.23 18.03 13.66
N TYR A 16 -21.83 17.27 12.63
CA TYR A 16 -21.61 17.82 11.28
C TYR A 16 -22.59 17.22 10.25
N GLU A 17 -23.77 17.82 10.13
CA GLU A 17 -24.56 17.75 8.90
C GLU A 17 -23.87 18.58 7.81
N ALA A 18 -23.55 17.94 6.69
CA ALA A 18 -22.95 18.59 5.54
C ALA A 18 -24.00 19.46 4.82
N GLN A 19 -24.01 20.77 5.07
CA GLN A 19 -24.65 21.73 4.18
C GLN A 19 -23.78 21.91 2.93
N ALA A 20 -24.37 21.65 1.77
CA ALA A 20 -23.75 21.93 0.47
C ALA A 20 -23.58 23.45 0.29
N PRO A 21 -22.43 23.94 -0.20
CA PRO A 21 -22.28 25.36 -0.46
C PRO A 21 -23.08 25.75 -1.71
N ALA A 22 -23.93 26.78 -1.57
CA ALA A 22 -24.58 27.45 -2.67
C ALA A 22 -23.53 28.11 -3.58
N HIS A 23 -23.69 27.92 -4.88
CA HIS A 23 -22.94 28.63 -5.91
C HIS A 23 -23.56 30.03 -6.07
N ASP A 24 -22.92 31.06 -5.52
CA ASP A 24 -23.20 32.45 -5.87
C ASP A 24 -22.45 32.80 -7.16
N SER A 25 -23.22 33.25 -8.15
CA SER A 25 -22.78 33.81 -9.42
C SER A 25 -22.54 35.30 -9.24
N ASP A 26 -21.28 35.73 -9.27
CA ASP A 26 -20.93 37.14 -9.39
C ASP A 26 -20.16 37.40 -10.69
N SER A 27 -20.61 38.48 -11.33
CA SER A 27 -20.26 39.06 -12.63
C SER A 27 -18.80 39.49 -12.76
N GLU A 28 -18.20 39.19 -13.92
CA GLU A 28 -16.95 39.79 -14.39
C GLU A 28 -17.20 41.22 -14.90
N PRO A 29 -16.29 42.19 -14.65
CA PRO A 29 -16.25 43.43 -15.39
C PRO A 29 -15.33 43.31 -16.61
N GLU A 30 -15.81 43.86 -17.72
CA GLU A 30 -15.11 44.05 -18.99
C GLU A 30 -13.82 44.87 -18.79
N GLY A 31 -12.75 44.43 -19.45
CA GLY A 31 -11.44 45.09 -19.44
C GLY A 31 -10.80 45.04 -20.82
N GLU A 32 -10.89 46.19 -21.48
CA GLU A 32 -10.24 46.74 -22.68
C GLU A 32 -9.10 45.95 -23.35
N GLU A 33 -9.27 45.75 -24.66
CA GLU A 33 -8.26 45.27 -25.62
C GLU A 33 -7.27 46.41 -25.97
N GLU A 34 -5.97 46.18 -25.79
CA GLU A 34 -4.91 46.97 -26.43
C GLU A 34 -4.23 46.15 -27.52
N ASP A 35 -4.39 46.63 -28.75
CA ASP A 35 -3.69 46.20 -29.96
C ASP A 35 -2.18 46.48 -29.86
N VAL A 36 -1.37 45.43 -29.96
CA VAL A 36 0.08 45.57 -30.21
C VAL A 36 0.43 44.85 -31.51
N GLN A 37 0.67 45.65 -32.55
CA GLN A 37 1.27 45.22 -33.81
C GLN A 37 2.73 44.82 -33.58
N VAL A 38 3.12 43.63 -34.05
CA VAL A 38 4.52 43.21 -34.14
C VAL A 38 4.84 42.82 -35.58
N GLU A 39 5.85 43.51 -36.11
CA GLU A 39 6.39 43.42 -37.46
C GLU A 39 7.04 42.05 -37.73
N LYS A 40 6.88 41.58 -38.97
CA LYS A 40 7.68 40.50 -39.58
C LYS A 40 9.08 41.01 -39.94
N PRO A 41 10.08 40.11 -39.94
CA PRO A 41 11.03 40.11 -41.03
C PRO A 41 11.09 38.77 -41.76
N ALA A 42 11.53 38.88 -43.00
CA ALA A 42 11.53 37.88 -44.04
C ALA A 42 12.80 37.01 -44.04
N ASP A 43 12.69 35.90 -44.76
CA ASP A 43 13.68 35.17 -45.58
C ASP A 43 15.01 34.70 -44.98
N GLU A 44 15.27 33.39 -45.07
CA GLU A 44 16.50 32.88 -45.67
C GLU A 44 16.38 31.40 -46.08
N GLU A 45 17.02 31.09 -47.21
CA GLU A 45 16.99 29.84 -47.98
C GLU A 45 17.94 28.75 -47.44
N GLY A 46 17.63 27.49 -47.79
CA GLY A 46 18.63 26.50 -48.21
C GLY A 46 19.15 25.52 -47.16
N GLN A 47 18.84 24.22 -47.32
CA GLN A 47 19.78 23.22 -47.87
C GLN A 47 19.26 21.79 -47.71
N GLU A 48 19.47 21.02 -48.78
CA GLU A 48 19.23 19.60 -48.97
C GLU A 48 20.16 18.73 -48.10
N GLY A 49 19.72 17.51 -47.74
CA GLY A 49 20.60 16.56 -47.06
C GLY A 49 19.98 15.19 -46.73
N MET A 50 20.05 14.28 -47.70
CA MET A 50 20.23 12.83 -47.62
C MET A 50 19.32 11.95 -46.72
N GLN A 51 18.66 11.03 -47.45
CA GLN A 51 18.00 9.81 -46.99
C GLN A 51 19.04 8.74 -46.58
N GLU A 52 18.81 8.07 -45.45
CA GLU A 52 19.19 6.66 -45.24
C GLU A 52 18.02 5.94 -44.58
N GLN A 53 17.41 5.02 -45.33
CA GLN A 53 16.37 4.11 -44.87
C GLN A 53 17.04 2.86 -44.28
N GLU A 54 16.91 2.65 -42.97
CA GLU A 54 17.25 1.40 -42.31
C GLU A 54 15.95 0.58 -42.15
N GLN A 55 15.76 -0.41 -43.02
CA GLN A 55 14.65 -1.36 -42.94
C GLN A 55 14.90 -2.34 -41.79
N VAL A 56 14.27 -2.10 -40.64
CA VAL A 56 14.12 -3.10 -39.58
C VAL A 56 12.79 -3.82 -39.81
N ALA A 57 12.85 -5.15 -39.96
CA ALA A 57 11.69 -6.00 -40.11
C ALA A 57 10.78 -5.89 -38.87
N GLU A 58 9.62 -5.24 -39.04
CA GLU A 58 8.52 -5.21 -38.09
C GLU A 58 7.84 -6.59 -38.06
N GLU A 59 7.98 -7.28 -36.94
CA GLU A 59 7.14 -8.41 -36.58
C GLU A 59 5.74 -7.84 -36.24
N VAL A 60 4.76 -8.10 -37.11
CA VAL A 60 3.37 -7.62 -37.00
C VAL A 60 2.73 -8.25 -35.76
N VAL A 61 2.80 -7.53 -34.63
CA VAL A 61 1.99 -7.79 -33.45
C VAL A 61 0.55 -7.41 -33.81
N GLN A 62 -0.37 -8.37 -33.76
CA GLN A 62 -1.79 -8.11 -34.02
C GLN A 62 -2.32 -7.03 -33.06
N PRO A 63 -3.08 -6.04 -33.54
CA PRO A 63 -3.67 -5.01 -32.69
C PRO A 63 -4.56 -5.66 -31.61
N SER A 64 -4.48 -5.10 -30.40
CA SER A 64 -5.33 -5.44 -29.25
C SER A 64 -6.82 -5.42 -29.67
N PRO A 65 -7.68 -6.28 -29.11
CA PRO A 65 -9.08 -6.39 -29.52
C PRO A 65 -9.78 -5.02 -29.47
N ASP A 66 -10.45 -4.68 -30.58
CA ASP A 66 -11.21 -3.44 -30.75
C ASP A 66 -12.03 -3.14 -29.50
N LEU A 67 -11.71 -2.02 -28.82
CA LEU A 67 -12.56 -1.51 -27.74
C LEU A 67 -13.97 -1.33 -28.33
N PRO A 68 -15.00 -1.99 -27.77
CA PRO A 68 -16.36 -1.90 -28.29
C PRO A 68 -16.78 -0.43 -28.38
N GLN A 69 -17.05 0.05 -29.59
CA GLN A 69 -17.55 1.41 -29.76
C GLN A 69 -18.96 1.50 -29.16
N PRO A 70 -19.25 2.51 -28.33
CA PRO A 70 -20.59 2.69 -27.76
C PRO A 70 -21.60 2.89 -28.89
N LYS A 71 -22.77 2.24 -28.79
CA LYS A 71 -23.88 2.45 -29.72
C LYS A 71 -24.26 3.93 -29.73
N GLU A 72 -24.30 4.56 -30.90
CA GLU A 72 -24.69 5.97 -31.06
C GLU A 72 -26.08 6.23 -30.46
N GLY A 73 -26.19 7.24 -29.59
CA GLY A 73 -27.49 7.80 -29.16
C GLY A 73 -27.83 7.72 -27.66
N GLN A 74 -27.13 6.91 -26.87
CA GLN A 74 -27.26 6.91 -25.41
C GLN A 74 -25.88 7.10 -24.78
N HIS A 75 -25.64 8.27 -24.18
CA HIS A 75 -24.48 8.40 -23.30
C HIS A 75 -24.65 7.36 -22.19
N PRO A 76 -23.73 6.40 -22.03
CA PRO A 76 -23.86 5.43 -20.96
C PRO A 76 -23.88 6.20 -19.63
N THR A 77 -24.99 6.07 -18.91
CA THR A 77 -25.20 6.65 -17.59
C THR A 77 -24.17 6.08 -16.60
N HIS A 78 -23.75 4.84 -16.84
CA HIS A 78 -22.82 4.08 -16.03
C HIS A 78 -21.40 4.07 -16.60
N GLY A 79 -20.42 3.86 -15.72
CA GLY A 79 -19.05 3.60 -16.16
C GLY A 79 -18.79 2.10 -16.34
N ARG A 80 -17.70 1.77 -17.01
CA ARG A 80 -17.23 0.40 -17.27
C ARG A 80 -15.89 0.16 -16.61
N PHE A 81 -15.73 -0.96 -15.94
CA PHE A 81 -14.45 -1.39 -15.39
C PHE A 81 -13.69 -2.26 -16.39
N LEU A 82 -12.40 -1.99 -16.54
CA LEU A 82 -11.51 -2.68 -17.48
C LEU A 82 -10.15 -2.91 -16.82
N ILE A 83 -9.64 -4.15 -16.86
CA ILE A 83 -8.25 -4.49 -16.57
C ILE A 83 -7.44 -4.41 -17.86
N HIS A 84 -6.18 -3.95 -17.77
CA HIS A 84 -5.20 -4.02 -18.86
C HIS A 84 -4.23 -5.17 -18.59
N PRO A 85 -4.47 -6.39 -19.14
CA PRO A 85 -3.74 -7.59 -18.74
C PRO A 85 -2.24 -7.52 -19.03
N GLU A 86 -1.85 -6.83 -20.10
CA GLU A 86 -0.44 -6.68 -20.51
C GLU A 86 0.37 -5.84 -19.50
N CYS A 87 -0.28 -4.89 -18.82
CA CYS A 87 0.36 -4.11 -17.76
C CYS A 87 0.43 -4.89 -16.43
N CYS A 88 -0.40 -5.91 -16.25
CA CYS A 88 -0.48 -6.73 -15.03
C CYS A 88 0.74 -7.64 -14.85
N ALA A 89 0.90 -8.15 -13.62
CA ALA A 89 1.93 -9.13 -13.34
C ALA A 89 1.59 -10.41 -14.11
N ARG A 90 2.56 -10.94 -14.85
CA ARG A 90 2.39 -12.17 -15.62
C ARG A 90 1.88 -13.31 -14.75
N VAL A 91 0.95 -14.09 -15.29
CA VAL A 91 0.28 -15.21 -14.60
C VAL A 91 1.28 -16.26 -14.08
N GLU A 92 2.37 -16.47 -14.81
CA GLU A 92 3.48 -17.37 -14.47
C GLU A 92 4.29 -16.92 -13.23
N GLY A 93 4.13 -15.66 -12.83
CA GLY A 93 4.79 -15.11 -11.66
C GLY A 93 4.23 -15.64 -10.35
N GLN A 94 5.04 -15.59 -9.29
CA GLN A 94 4.62 -15.90 -7.91
C GLN A 94 3.53 -14.96 -7.37
N ARG A 95 3.15 -13.91 -8.11
CA ARG A 95 2.18 -12.89 -7.69
C ARG A 95 1.29 -12.55 -8.87
N GLN A 96 0.01 -12.90 -8.75
CA GLN A 96 -1.01 -12.50 -9.70
C GLN A 96 -1.60 -11.15 -9.30
N THR A 97 -1.84 -10.29 -10.29
CA THR A 97 -2.50 -8.99 -10.09
C THR A 97 -3.98 -9.15 -9.84
N CYS A 98 -4.64 -10.12 -10.47
CA CYS A 98 -6.08 -10.35 -10.33
C CYS A 98 -6.36 -11.70 -9.68
N SER A 99 -7.40 -11.74 -8.86
CA SER A 99 -7.94 -12.96 -8.27
C SER A 99 -9.45 -12.83 -8.12
N VAL A 100 -10.16 -13.97 -8.06
CA VAL A 100 -11.61 -14.01 -7.90
C VAL A 100 -12.00 -14.66 -6.58
N HIS A 101 -13.13 -14.22 -6.03
CA HIS A 101 -13.70 -14.77 -4.81
C HIS A 101 -14.53 -16.01 -5.12
N VAL A 102 -14.21 -17.10 -4.43
CA VAL A 102 -15.00 -18.35 -4.44
C VAL A 102 -15.63 -18.46 -3.07
N SER A 103 -16.96 -18.41 -3.03
CA SER A 103 -17.76 -18.52 -1.80
C SER A 103 -18.39 -19.91 -1.70
N SER A 104 -18.90 -20.25 -0.51
CA SER A 104 -19.82 -21.38 -0.38
C SER A 104 -21.10 -21.08 -1.15
N PRO A 105 -21.75 -22.08 -1.79
CA PRO A 105 -23.06 -21.90 -2.41
C PRO A 105 -24.15 -21.39 -1.46
N ARG A 106 -23.94 -21.52 -0.13
CA ARG A 106 -24.84 -21.04 0.92
C ARG A 106 -24.44 -19.70 1.52
N ASP A 107 -23.41 -19.02 1.00
CA ASP A 107 -23.00 -17.72 1.54
C ASP A 107 -24.06 -16.66 1.20
N PRO A 108 -24.73 -16.04 2.18
CA PRO A 108 -25.81 -15.08 1.93
C PRO A 108 -25.31 -13.76 1.33
N ASN A 109 -24.00 -13.49 1.39
CA ASN A 109 -23.42 -12.21 1.02
C ASN A 109 -22.75 -12.23 -0.36
N PHE A 110 -22.35 -13.42 -0.83
CA PHE A 110 -21.52 -13.56 -2.03
C PHE A 110 -22.05 -14.65 -2.95
N VAL A 111 -22.21 -14.30 -4.21
CA VAL A 111 -22.43 -15.27 -5.29
C VAL A 111 -21.07 -15.81 -5.70
N SER A 112 -20.89 -17.13 -5.69
CA SER A 112 -19.60 -17.73 -6.03
C SER A 112 -19.25 -17.46 -7.50
N LEU A 113 -18.05 -16.95 -7.75
CA LEU A 113 -17.47 -16.91 -9.09
C LEU A 113 -16.88 -18.28 -9.44
N PRO A 114 -16.72 -18.62 -10.73
CA PRO A 114 -16.08 -19.85 -11.14
C PRO A 114 -14.65 -19.93 -10.59
N LEU A 115 -14.24 -21.13 -10.18
CA LEU A 115 -12.86 -21.38 -9.79
C LEU A 115 -12.00 -21.26 -11.06
N LEU A 116 -11.25 -20.17 -11.17
CA LEU A 116 -10.16 -20.08 -12.14
C LEU A 116 -9.06 -20.98 -11.63
N GLN A 117 -8.73 -22.04 -12.36
CA GLN A 117 -7.66 -22.93 -11.91
C GLN A 117 -6.36 -22.10 -11.89
N PRO A 118 -5.66 -21.98 -10.75
CA PRO A 118 -4.25 -21.67 -10.85
C PRO A 118 -3.60 -22.81 -11.66
N PRO A 119 -2.61 -22.55 -12.52
CA PRO A 119 -1.86 -23.64 -13.14
C PRO A 119 -1.40 -24.55 -11.99
N PRO A 120 -1.77 -25.84 -11.99
CA PRO A 120 -1.48 -26.71 -10.86
C PRO A 120 0.03 -26.68 -10.63
N PRO A 121 0.50 -26.49 -9.38
CA PRO A 121 1.91 -26.72 -9.10
C PRO A 121 2.20 -28.15 -9.54
N VAL A 122 3.16 -28.35 -10.44
CA VAL A 122 3.53 -29.68 -10.95
C VAL A 122 3.73 -30.58 -9.74
N PRO A 123 2.83 -31.56 -9.49
CA PRO A 123 2.92 -32.42 -8.32
C PRO A 123 4.27 -33.11 -8.38
N LYS A 124 4.97 -33.23 -7.25
CA LYS A 124 6.15 -34.10 -7.26
C LYS A 124 5.64 -35.53 -7.44
N PRO A 125 6.36 -36.38 -8.19
CA PRO A 125 5.99 -37.79 -8.30
C PRO A 125 5.78 -38.40 -6.91
N GLY A 126 4.57 -38.86 -6.61
CA GLY A 126 4.20 -39.47 -5.33
C GLY A 126 3.39 -38.59 -4.36
N ASP A 127 3.17 -37.30 -4.65
CA ASP A 127 2.24 -36.48 -3.87
C ASP A 127 0.79 -36.91 -4.14
N PRO A 128 -0.07 -37.05 -3.10
CA PRO A 128 -1.49 -37.34 -3.31
C PRO A 128 -2.15 -36.22 -4.14
N PRO A 129 -3.20 -36.54 -4.93
CA PRO A 129 -3.93 -35.52 -5.67
C PRO A 129 -4.37 -34.41 -4.70
N PRO A 130 -4.15 -33.13 -5.05
CA PRO A 130 -4.48 -32.03 -4.16
C PRO A 130 -5.99 -32.07 -3.87
N VAL A 131 -6.36 -32.19 -2.59
CA VAL A 131 -7.74 -32.01 -2.16
C VAL A 131 -8.14 -30.59 -2.55
N ILE A 132 -9.11 -30.45 -3.45
CA ILE A 132 -9.62 -29.15 -3.89
C ILE A 132 -10.43 -28.57 -2.72
N SER A 133 -9.74 -27.91 -1.80
CA SER A 133 -10.42 -27.12 -0.78
C SER A 133 -11.00 -25.87 -1.46
N HIS A 134 -12.31 -25.65 -1.32
CA HIS A 134 -12.96 -24.37 -1.65
C HIS A 134 -12.48 -23.29 -0.68
N PHE A 135 -11.22 -22.87 -0.79
CA PHE A 135 -10.59 -21.89 0.07
C PHE A 135 -10.26 -20.66 -0.75
N CYS A 136 -10.94 -19.55 -0.48
CA CYS A 136 -10.51 -18.27 -1.02
C CYS A 136 -9.26 -17.82 -0.25
N ALA A 137 -8.08 -18.05 -0.84
CA ALA A 137 -6.80 -17.70 -0.21
C ALA A 137 -6.69 -16.22 0.20
N SER A 138 -7.34 -15.34 -0.57
CA SER A 138 -7.37 -13.90 -0.31
C SER A 138 -8.21 -13.55 0.93
N CYS A 139 -9.32 -14.25 1.14
CA CYS A 139 -10.23 -14.02 2.26
C CYS A 139 -9.91 -14.87 3.49
N GLY A 140 -9.02 -15.87 3.38
CA GLY A 140 -8.60 -16.72 4.51
C GLY A 140 -9.73 -17.55 5.15
N ARG A 141 -10.91 -17.61 4.51
CA ARG A 141 -12.08 -18.35 4.98
C ARG A 141 -11.98 -19.78 4.51
N LYS A 142 -11.91 -20.70 5.48
CA LYS A 142 -12.20 -22.11 5.23
C LYS A 142 -13.71 -22.26 5.26
N TYR A 143 -14.30 -22.67 4.14
CA TYR A 143 -15.62 -23.25 4.17
C TYR A 143 -15.41 -24.71 4.58
N GLU A 144 -15.63 -24.98 5.87
CA GLU A 144 -15.76 -26.38 6.30
C GLU A 144 -17.02 -26.88 5.60
N GLY A 145 -16.81 -27.72 4.58
CA GLY A 145 -17.90 -28.46 3.99
C GLY A 145 -18.44 -29.34 5.10
N GLU A 146 -19.51 -28.92 5.75
CA GLU A 146 -20.42 -29.89 6.36
C GLU A 146 -20.71 -30.90 5.26
N GLU A 147 -20.31 -32.16 5.50
CA GLU A 147 -20.63 -33.27 4.62
C GLU A 147 -22.11 -33.13 4.24
N ALA A 148 -22.42 -33.21 2.95
CA ALA A 148 -23.73 -32.90 2.38
C ALA A 148 -24.85 -33.87 2.80
N ASP A 149 -24.68 -34.56 3.93
CA ASP A 149 -25.58 -35.54 4.46
C ASP A 149 -26.46 -34.89 5.53
N THR A 150 -27.73 -34.67 5.16
CA THR A 150 -28.93 -34.60 6.04
C THR A 150 -29.50 -33.26 6.55
N VAL A 151 -28.99 -32.08 6.16
CA VAL A 151 -29.70 -30.83 6.52
C VAL A 151 -30.79 -30.50 5.50
N THR A 152 -32.05 -30.73 5.88
CA THR A 152 -33.25 -30.31 5.14
C THR A 152 -33.24 -28.78 5.00
N PRO A 153 -33.36 -28.20 3.80
CA PRO A 153 -33.30 -26.75 3.62
C PRO A 153 -34.47 -26.07 4.37
N PRO A 154 -34.22 -24.93 5.04
CA PRO A 154 -35.29 -24.20 5.72
C PRO A 154 -36.33 -23.72 4.72
N SER A 155 -37.50 -24.34 4.76
CA SER A 155 -38.67 -23.98 3.95
C SER A 155 -39.29 -22.69 4.47
N SER A 156 -38.86 -21.52 4.00
CA SER A 156 -39.70 -20.31 3.81
C SER A 156 -38.85 -19.05 3.63
N ARG A 157 -38.36 -18.81 2.42
CA ARG A 157 -38.26 -17.48 1.80
C ARG A 157 -38.11 -17.72 0.30
N GLY A 158 -39.26 -17.77 -0.37
CA GLY A 158 -39.37 -18.09 -1.79
C GLY A 158 -38.83 -16.98 -2.65
N THR A 159 -37.61 -17.17 -3.14
CA THR A 159 -37.17 -16.78 -4.47
C THR A 159 -36.27 -17.91 -4.95
N ASP A 160 -36.67 -18.59 -6.03
CA ASP A 160 -35.84 -19.59 -6.73
C ASP A 160 -34.56 -18.91 -7.24
N LEU A 161 -33.54 -18.85 -6.39
CA LEU A 161 -32.18 -18.42 -6.75
C LEU A 161 -31.45 -19.48 -7.60
N THR A 162 -32.10 -20.61 -7.89
CA THR A 162 -31.56 -21.70 -8.71
C THR A 162 -31.59 -21.42 -10.21
N ASP A 163 -32.32 -20.40 -10.67
CA ASP A 163 -32.43 -20.08 -12.11
C ASP A 163 -31.33 -19.16 -12.64
N PHE A 164 -30.47 -18.62 -11.77
CA PHE A 164 -29.29 -17.89 -12.23
C PHE A 164 -28.17 -18.88 -12.60
N ASP A 165 -28.34 -19.52 -13.76
CA ASP A 165 -27.37 -20.43 -14.34
C ASP A 165 -26.09 -19.67 -14.74
N CYS A 166 -25.19 -19.52 -13.78
CA CYS A 166 -23.88 -18.91 -13.97
C CYS A 166 -23.10 -19.61 -15.10
N THR A 167 -23.40 -20.88 -15.42
CA THR A 167 -22.72 -21.62 -16.49
C THR A 167 -23.11 -21.15 -17.89
N LYS A 168 -24.30 -20.55 -18.07
CA LYS A 168 -24.75 -20.01 -19.36
C LYS A 168 -24.12 -18.66 -19.73
N ILE A 169 -23.65 -17.88 -18.74
CA ILE A 169 -23.00 -16.58 -19.01
C ILE A 169 -21.54 -16.79 -19.44
N TYR A 170 -20.90 -17.88 -19.04
CA TYR A 170 -19.45 -18.09 -19.22
C TYR A 170 -19.14 -19.16 -20.27
N SER A 171 -19.37 -18.84 -21.55
CA SER A 171 -18.84 -19.59 -22.70
C SER A 171 -17.89 -18.67 -23.48
N PRO A 172 -16.59 -18.99 -23.62
CA PRO A 172 -15.89 -20.28 -23.41
C PRO A 172 -15.60 -20.64 -21.94
N GLN A 173 -15.19 -21.90 -21.68
CA GLN A 173 -14.97 -22.43 -20.34
C GLN A 173 -13.96 -21.57 -19.56
N PRO A 174 -14.36 -20.93 -18.44
CA PRO A 174 -13.54 -19.94 -17.74
C PRO A 174 -12.30 -20.52 -17.06
N GLN A 175 -12.13 -21.85 -17.03
CA GLN A 175 -11.08 -22.51 -16.24
C GLN A 175 -9.65 -22.26 -16.76
N ASP A 176 -9.49 -22.03 -18.07
CA ASP A 176 -8.19 -21.79 -18.71
C ASP A 176 -7.89 -20.30 -18.91
N MET A 177 -8.84 -19.42 -18.58
CA MET A 177 -8.72 -17.99 -18.82
C MET A 177 -7.96 -17.30 -17.68
N PRO A 178 -6.92 -16.49 -17.97
CA PRO A 178 -6.29 -15.62 -16.98
C PRO A 178 -7.31 -14.75 -16.25
N ALA A 179 -7.14 -14.57 -14.94
CA ALA A 179 -8.11 -13.83 -14.12
C ALA A 179 -8.41 -12.41 -14.61
N ALA A 180 -7.42 -11.72 -15.21
CA ALA A 180 -7.63 -10.40 -15.80
C ALA A 180 -8.58 -10.44 -17.01
N GLU A 181 -8.41 -11.43 -17.88
CA GLU A 181 -9.27 -11.65 -19.06
C GLU A 181 -10.67 -12.09 -18.64
N PHE A 182 -10.78 -12.96 -17.64
CA PHE A 182 -12.05 -13.36 -17.06
C PHE A 182 -12.81 -12.16 -16.49
N ILE A 183 -12.14 -11.29 -15.74
CA ILE A 183 -12.77 -10.07 -15.21
C ILE A 183 -13.28 -9.17 -16.35
N ASN A 184 -12.51 -9.03 -17.43
CA ASN A 184 -12.92 -8.21 -18.57
C ASN A 184 -14.12 -8.81 -19.32
N SER A 185 -14.23 -10.14 -19.39
CA SER A 185 -15.35 -10.82 -20.06
C SER A 185 -16.67 -10.69 -19.30
N LEU A 186 -16.63 -10.34 -18.01
CA LEU A 186 -17.83 -10.04 -17.22
C LEU A 186 -18.51 -8.71 -17.61
N ASP A 187 -17.85 -7.88 -18.42
CA ASP A 187 -18.32 -6.56 -18.85
C ASP A 187 -18.92 -5.72 -17.71
N ILE A 188 -18.17 -5.61 -16.61
CA ILE A 188 -18.66 -4.98 -15.38
C ILE A 188 -18.93 -3.49 -15.64
N THR A 189 -20.21 -3.13 -15.55
CA THR A 189 -20.72 -1.76 -15.66
C THR A 189 -21.53 -1.40 -14.44
N GLY A 190 -21.64 -0.11 -14.12
CA GLY A 190 -22.53 0.35 -13.05
C GLY A 190 -22.15 1.70 -12.43
N ALA A 191 -22.83 2.04 -11.33
CA ALA A 191 -22.47 3.13 -10.44
C ALA A 191 -21.40 2.66 -9.44
N ILE A 192 -20.44 3.52 -9.12
CA ILE A 192 -19.37 3.20 -8.17
C ILE A 192 -19.68 3.71 -6.77
N SER A 193 -19.37 2.89 -5.77
CA SER A 193 -19.25 3.28 -4.38
C SER A 193 -17.93 2.77 -3.84
N ALA A 194 -17.25 3.54 -2.99
CA ALA A 194 -15.93 3.15 -2.50
C ALA A 194 -15.77 3.41 -1.01
N LYS A 195 -15.03 2.52 -0.34
CA LYS A 195 -14.59 2.66 1.05
C LYS A 195 -13.17 2.16 1.19
N ALA A 196 -12.40 2.76 2.10
CA ALA A 196 -11.08 2.28 2.45
C ALA A 196 -11.09 1.72 3.86
N ARG A 197 -10.30 0.67 4.10
CA ARG A 197 -10.02 0.13 5.44
C ARG A 197 -8.53 -0.16 5.55
N GLY A 198 -7.84 0.72 6.27
CA GLY A 198 -6.38 0.66 6.40
C GLY A 198 -5.68 0.79 5.05
N LYS A 199 -5.08 -0.30 4.55
CA LYS A 199 -4.30 -0.31 3.29
C LYS A 199 -5.07 -0.86 2.07
N GLU A 200 -6.33 -1.20 2.26
CA GLU A 200 -7.18 -1.74 1.21
C GLU A 200 -8.27 -0.72 0.84
N LEU A 201 -8.60 -0.66 -0.45
CA LEU A 201 -9.74 0.06 -0.98
C LEU A 201 -10.74 -0.95 -1.53
N LEU A 202 -12.00 -0.83 -1.15
CA LEU A 202 -13.09 -1.55 -1.77
C LEU A 202 -13.79 -0.61 -2.75
N VAL A 203 -13.96 -1.07 -3.99
CA VAL A 203 -14.73 -0.38 -5.04
C VAL A 203 -15.88 -1.29 -5.44
N ALA A 204 -17.09 -0.96 -4.98
CA ALA A 204 -18.32 -1.62 -5.40
C ALA A 204 -18.85 -0.98 -6.68
N ILE A 205 -19.28 -1.80 -7.63
CA ILE A 205 -19.86 -1.41 -8.92
C ILE A 205 -21.22 -2.09 -9.02
N CYS A 206 -22.29 -1.29 -8.93
CA CYS A 206 -23.66 -1.79 -8.87
C CYS A 206 -24.42 -1.31 -10.11
N ASN A 207 -25.08 -2.23 -10.80
CA ASN A 207 -25.96 -1.92 -11.92
C ASN A 207 -27.38 -2.40 -11.58
N ASN A 208 -28.26 -1.42 -11.35
CA ASN A 208 -29.64 -1.68 -10.94
C ASN A 208 -30.50 -2.27 -12.08
N GLU A 209 -30.16 -1.97 -13.34
CA GLU A 209 -30.90 -2.46 -14.51
C GLU A 209 -30.65 -3.95 -14.73
N THR A 210 -29.39 -4.38 -14.62
CA THR A 210 -28.99 -5.79 -14.76
C THR A 210 -29.01 -6.57 -13.45
N ARG A 211 -29.26 -5.89 -12.32
CA ARG A 211 -29.16 -6.43 -10.95
C ARG A 211 -27.83 -7.12 -10.67
N THR A 212 -26.73 -6.53 -11.15
CA THR A 212 -25.39 -7.08 -10.92
C THR A 212 -24.60 -6.20 -9.97
N ASN A 213 -24.08 -6.82 -8.90
CA ASN A 213 -23.28 -6.16 -7.89
C ASN A 213 -21.89 -6.82 -7.82
N PHE A 214 -20.86 -6.06 -8.17
CA PHE A 214 -19.47 -6.50 -8.08
C PHE A 214 -18.70 -5.63 -7.10
N ALA A 215 -17.69 -6.19 -6.44
CA ALA A 215 -16.76 -5.42 -5.62
C ALA A 215 -15.33 -5.83 -5.88
N PHE A 216 -14.48 -4.83 -6.06
CA PHE A 216 -13.04 -4.99 -6.13
C PHE A 216 -12.41 -4.58 -4.81
N ARG A 217 -11.80 -5.54 -4.11
CA ARG A 217 -10.84 -5.21 -3.07
C ARG A 217 -9.48 -4.99 -3.71
N VAL A 218 -8.96 -3.78 -3.56
CA VAL A 218 -7.72 -3.29 -4.16
C VAL A 218 -6.67 -3.08 -3.07
N HIS A 219 -5.53 -3.76 -3.21
CA HIS A 219 -4.36 -3.57 -2.37
C HIS A 219 -3.24 -2.94 -3.20
N PHE A 220 -2.78 -1.73 -2.86
CA PHE A 220 -1.88 -0.93 -3.70
C PHE A 220 -0.40 -1.34 -3.68
N GLY A 221 -0.01 -2.26 -2.80
CA GLY A 221 1.39 -2.67 -2.70
C GLY A 221 2.30 -1.52 -2.25
N MET A 222 3.38 -1.24 -3.00
CA MET A 222 4.34 -0.19 -2.62
C MET A 222 4.19 1.11 -3.42
N GLN A 223 3.75 1.04 -4.68
CA GLN A 223 3.71 2.19 -5.60
C GLN A 223 2.39 2.26 -6.39
N GLY A 224 1.45 1.37 -6.10
CA GLY A 224 0.11 1.47 -6.64
C GLY A 224 -0.54 2.76 -6.17
N HIS A 225 -1.26 3.40 -7.07
CA HIS A 225 -2.06 4.58 -6.79
C HIS A 225 -3.22 4.69 -7.78
N LEU A 226 -4.10 5.65 -7.55
CA LEU A 226 -5.24 5.92 -8.41
C LEU A 226 -5.49 7.42 -8.52
N PHE A 227 -6.01 7.85 -9.65
CA PHE A 227 -6.46 9.22 -9.87
C PHE A 227 -7.43 9.27 -11.05
N TRP A 228 -8.22 10.34 -11.12
CA TRP A 228 -9.06 10.63 -12.28
C TRP A 228 -8.28 11.43 -13.32
N MET A 229 -8.52 11.11 -14.59
CA MET A 229 -8.08 11.88 -15.76
C MET A 229 -9.24 12.04 -16.75
N PRO A 230 -9.20 13.05 -17.64
CA PRO A 230 -10.20 13.17 -18.70
C PRO A 230 -10.25 11.90 -19.55
N THR A 231 -11.45 11.39 -19.86
CA THR A 231 -11.61 10.14 -20.62
C THR A 231 -10.93 10.21 -21.99
N LYS A 232 -11.01 11.36 -22.66
CA LYS A 232 -10.31 11.60 -23.93
C LYS A 232 -8.80 11.38 -23.80
N MET A 233 -8.19 11.86 -22.72
CA MET A 233 -6.75 11.67 -22.46
C MET A 233 -6.43 10.20 -22.21
N TYR A 234 -7.25 9.51 -21.42
CA TYR A 234 -7.10 8.06 -21.22
C TYR A 234 -7.16 7.29 -22.55
N LEU A 235 -8.17 7.57 -23.38
CA LEU A 235 -8.35 6.92 -24.69
C LEU A 235 -7.17 7.20 -25.62
N ASP A 236 -6.65 8.44 -25.63
CA ASP A 236 -5.44 8.80 -26.39
C ASP A 236 -4.18 8.04 -25.91
N ILE A 237 -4.09 7.68 -24.62
CA ILE A 237 -2.95 6.94 -24.06
C ILE A 237 -3.03 5.45 -24.43
N VAL A 238 -4.22 4.86 -24.36
CA VAL A 238 -4.42 3.43 -24.61
C VAL A 238 -4.72 3.10 -26.08
N SER A 239 -4.76 4.10 -26.97
CA SER A 239 -4.91 3.89 -28.42
C SER A 239 -3.66 3.28 -29.05
N GLU A 240 -2.50 3.44 -28.41
CA GLU A 240 -1.26 2.76 -28.79
C GLU A 240 -1.06 1.51 -27.93
N PRO A 241 -0.49 0.43 -28.48
CA PRO A 241 -0.17 -0.76 -27.70
C PRO A 241 0.85 -0.43 -26.59
N PRO A 242 0.74 -1.05 -25.40
CA PRO A 242 1.70 -0.80 -24.34
C PRO A 242 3.07 -1.35 -24.73
N VAL A 243 4.12 -0.65 -24.32
CA VAL A 243 5.51 -1.01 -24.63
C VAL A 243 6.20 -1.68 -23.44
N PRO A 244 7.21 -2.53 -23.68
CA PRO A 244 7.99 -3.14 -22.61
C PRO A 244 8.61 -2.10 -21.68
N ARG A 245 8.40 -2.27 -20.37
CA ARG A 245 8.99 -1.47 -19.30
C ARG A 245 9.84 -2.37 -18.41
N GLY A 246 11.08 -2.55 -18.83
CA GLY A 246 11.99 -3.55 -18.26
C GLY A 246 11.56 -4.98 -18.57
N GLU A 247 12.07 -5.95 -17.82
CA GLU A 247 11.86 -7.39 -18.10
C GLU A 247 10.47 -7.91 -17.70
N LYS A 248 9.73 -7.17 -16.87
CA LYS A 248 8.61 -7.74 -16.07
C LYS A 248 7.26 -7.06 -16.23
N SER A 249 7.19 -5.96 -16.96
CA SER A 249 5.97 -5.16 -17.05
C SER A 249 5.88 -4.43 -18.37
N PHE A 250 4.68 -4.13 -18.80
CA PHE A 250 4.42 -3.20 -19.90
C PHE A 250 3.84 -1.88 -19.35
N ALA A 251 3.90 -0.84 -20.18
CA ALA A 251 3.34 0.47 -19.87
C ALA A 251 2.99 1.21 -21.16
N PHE A 252 1.97 2.04 -21.11
CA PHE A 252 1.57 2.90 -22.22
C PHE A 252 2.49 4.10 -22.35
N ARG A 253 2.74 4.54 -23.58
CA ARG A 253 3.40 5.83 -23.83
C ARG A 253 2.41 6.94 -23.53
N ILE A 254 2.87 8.00 -22.87
CA ILE A 254 2.07 9.21 -22.70
C ILE A 254 2.29 10.09 -23.93
N PRO A 255 1.25 10.40 -24.72
CA PRO A 255 1.37 11.32 -25.85
C PRO A 255 1.93 12.67 -25.43
N ALA A 256 2.81 13.26 -26.24
CA ALA A 256 3.51 14.52 -25.92
C ALA A 256 2.56 15.68 -25.55
N LYS A 257 1.38 15.73 -26.19
CA LYS A 257 0.32 16.72 -25.90
C LYS A 257 -0.22 16.68 -24.47
N HIS A 258 -0.04 15.56 -23.76
CA HIS A 258 -0.53 15.36 -22.38
C HIS A 258 0.58 15.56 -21.33
N ILE A 259 1.80 15.91 -21.76
CA ILE A 259 2.96 16.08 -20.89
C ILE A 259 3.15 17.57 -20.58
N ASP A 260 3.09 17.92 -19.30
CA ASP A 260 3.42 19.26 -18.81
C ASP A 260 4.92 19.34 -18.43
N GLY A 261 5.81 19.59 -19.40
CA GLY A 261 7.26 19.64 -19.20
C GLY A 261 8.03 19.41 -20.52
N PRO A 262 9.39 19.43 -20.55
CA PRO A 262 10.12 19.02 -21.70
C PRO A 262 9.82 17.53 -21.88
N VAL A 263 9.62 17.19 -23.14
CA VAL A 263 9.44 15.82 -23.56
C VAL A 263 10.77 15.12 -23.34
N LYS A 264 10.95 14.50 -22.17
CA LYS A 264 11.94 13.44 -22.05
C LYS A 264 11.47 12.31 -22.96
N THR A 265 12.36 11.78 -23.77
CA THR A 265 12.06 10.64 -24.62
C THR A 265 11.55 9.47 -23.78
N GLY A 266 10.30 9.05 -24.02
CA GLY A 266 9.72 7.83 -23.45
C GLY A 266 9.09 7.92 -22.06
N GLN A 267 8.22 8.90 -21.80
CA GLN A 267 7.38 8.87 -20.58
C GLN A 267 6.35 7.73 -20.67
N LEU A 268 6.32 6.90 -19.63
CA LEU A 268 5.52 5.68 -19.58
C LEU A 268 4.58 5.65 -18.37
N ILE A 269 3.35 5.18 -18.56
CA ILE A 269 2.37 4.93 -17.51
C ILE A 269 1.92 3.46 -17.50
N SER A 270 2.03 2.81 -16.35
CA SER A 270 1.61 1.40 -16.21
C SER A 270 0.20 1.34 -15.62
N ILE A 271 -0.79 1.55 -16.49
CA ILE A 271 -2.22 1.49 -16.14
C ILE A 271 -2.61 0.02 -16.03
N GLN A 272 -3.01 -0.40 -14.84
CA GLN A 272 -3.35 -1.78 -14.51
C GLN A 272 -4.86 -2.03 -14.70
N ALA A 273 -5.66 -1.03 -14.34
CA ALA A 273 -7.10 -1.05 -14.50
C ALA A 273 -7.63 0.37 -14.70
N ALA A 274 -8.84 0.48 -15.22
CA ALA A 274 -9.55 1.72 -15.40
C ALA A 274 -11.06 1.55 -15.14
N PHE A 275 -11.67 2.53 -14.48
CA PHE A 275 -13.11 2.71 -14.46
C PHE A 275 -13.47 3.90 -15.36
N ILE A 276 -13.96 3.57 -16.56
CA ILE A 276 -14.14 4.49 -17.68
C ILE A 276 -15.56 5.06 -17.62
N ARG A 277 -15.70 6.38 -17.46
CA ARG A 277 -16.97 7.10 -17.64
C ARG A 277 -16.92 7.98 -18.89
N PRO A 278 -18.04 8.59 -19.33
CA PRO A 278 -18.03 9.45 -20.52
C PRO A 278 -17.03 10.63 -20.46
N LYS A 279 -16.88 11.27 -19.30
CA LYS A 279 -16.05 12.48 -19.15
C LYS A 279 -14.73 12.25 -18.41
N TRP A 280 -14.75 11.36 -17.42
CA TRP A 280 -13.59 11.09 -16.55
C TRP A 280 -13.36 9.60 -16.40
N THR A 281 -12.10 9.18 -16.47
CA THR A 281 -11.66 7.82 -16.20
C THR A 281 -10.86 7.78 -14.90
N LEU A 282 -11.25 6.92 -13.97
CA LEU A 282 -10.43 6.60 -12.81
C LEU A 282 -9.43 5.53 -13.20
N VAL A 283 -8.14 5.84 -13.17
CA VAL A 283 -7.10 4.87 -13.50
C VAL A 283 -6.45 4.32 -12.23
N PHE A 284 -6.08 3.04 -12.27
CA PHE A 284 -5.27 2.38 -11.27
C PHE A 284 -3.89 2.15 -11.87
N VAL A 285 -2.88 2.77 -11.31
CA VAL A 285 -1.52 2.79 -11.86
C VAL A 285 -0.58 2.13 -10.88
N ASP A 286 0.26 1.22 -11.36
CA ASP A 286 1.35 0.68 -10.54
C ASP A 286 2.59 0.39 -11.36
N HIS A 287 3.63 1.16 -11.06
CA HIS A 287 4.93 1.08 -11.69
C HIS A 287 5.79 -0.10 -11.22
N ASN A 288 5.41 -0.78 -10.14
CA ASN A 288 6.09 -2.00 -9.67
C ASN A 288 5.24 -3.25 -9.88
N VAL A 289 4.02 -3.09 -10.41
CA VAL A 289 3.08 -4.19 -10.69
C VAL A 289 2.86 -5.07 -9.45
N MET A 290 2.62 -4.42 -8.32
CA MET A 290 2.35 -4.99 -7.01
C MET A 290 0.89 -4.77 -6.56
N ILE A 291 0.12 -3.98 -7.29
CA ILE A 291 -1.30 -3.79 -7.05
C ILE A 291 -2.01 -5.13 -7.24
N GLN A 292 -2.98 -5.39 -6.36
CA GLN A 292 -3.77 -6.61 -6.40
C GLN A 292 -5.24 -6.24 -6.39
N PHE A 293 -5.99 -6.83 -7.32
CA PHE A 293 -7.43 -6.77 -7.44
C PHE A 293 -8.00 -8.13 -7.02
N HIS A 294 -8.91 -8.11 -6.07
CA HIS A 294 -9.70 -9.28 -5.70
C HIS A 294 -11.16 -8.98 -6.01
N LEU A 295 -11.69 -9.63 -7.05
CA LEU A 295 -13.07 -9.49 -7.47
C LEU A 295 -13.98 -10.38 -6.62
N MET A 296 -15.05 -9.78 -6.10
CA MET A 296 -16.16 -10.44 -5.43
C MET A 296 -17.44 -10.15 -6.21
N ARG A 297 -18.32 -11.15 -6.35
CA ARG A 297 -19.70 -10.93 -6.76
C ARG A 297 -20.56 -10.91 -5.50
N LEU A 298 -21.19 -9.78 -5.25
CA LEU A 298 -22.05 -9.56 -4.09
C LEU A 298 -23.44 -10.13 -4.37
N SER A 299 -24.23 -10.36 -3.33
CA SER A 299 -25.63 -10.74 -3.48
C SER A 299 -26.44 -9.66 -4.22
N ASP A 300 -27.56 -10.07 -4.80
CA ASP A 300 -28.46 -9.16 -5.54
C ASP A 300 -29.11 -8.13 -4.60
N ASP A 301 -29.23 -8.47 -3.31
CA ASP A 301 -29.79 -7.60 -2.27
C ASP A 301 -28.81 -6.52 -1.77
N PHE A 302 -27.55 -6.55 -2.21
CA PHE A 302 -26.52 -5.61 -1.76
C PHE A 302 -26.94 -4.15 -1.99
N GLN A 303 -26.73 -3.33 -0.97
CA GLN A 303 -26.97 -1.89 -0.99
C GLN A 303 -25.69 -1.11 -0.70
N PRO A 304 -25.55 0.13 -1.19
CA PRO A 304 -24.42 0.99 -0.83
C PRO A 304 -24.24 1.17 0.70
N ALA A 305 -25.33 1.08 1.47
CA ALA A 305 -25.31 1.12 2.93
C ALA A 305 -24.54 -0.05 3.57
N ASP A 306 -24.42 -1.17 2.87
CA ASP A 306 -23.66 -2.35 3.32
C ASP A 306 -22.14 -2.09 3.35
N LEU A 307 -21.68 -0.99 2.75
CA LEU A 307 -20.32 -0.49 2.91
C LEU A 307 -20.10 0.30 4.21
N ASN A 308 -21.05 0.27 5.15
CA ASN A 308 -20.88 0.84 6.47
C ASN A 308 -20.15 -0.15 7.39
N PRO A 309 -19.19 0.29 8.24
CA PRO A 309 -18.55 -0.57 9.25
C PRO A 309 -19.51 -1.37 10.14
N LYS A 310 -20.74 -0.90 10.34
CA LYS A 310 -21.77 -1.58 11.14
C LYS A 310 -22.54 -2.66 10.37
N SER A 311 -22.34 -2.81 9.06
CA SER A 311 -23.02 -3.83 8.29
C SER A 311 -22.50 -5.23 8.62
N THR A 312 -23.35 -6.24 8.47
CA THR A 312 -23.00 -7.64 8.72
C THR A 312 -21.97 -8.17 7.71
N ILE A 313 -22.02 -7.67 6.47
CA ILE A 313 -21.08 -8.05 5.42
C ILE A 313 -19.73 -7.34 5.57
N TRP A 314 -19.63 -6.21 6.26
CA TRP A 314 -18.43 -5.36 6.32
C TRP A 314 -17.14 -6.16 6.55
N SER A 315 -17.09 -6.96 7.61
CA SER A 315 -15.91 -7.75 7.96
C SER A 315 -15.49 -8.76 6.87
N SER A 316 -16.43 -9.17 6.02
CA SER A 316 -16.24 -10.11 4.93
C SER A 316 -15.67 -9.49 3.65
N LEU A 317 -15.81 -8.19 3.49
CA LEU A 317 -15.34 -7.47 2.30
C LEU A 317 -13.80 -7.35 2.27
N TRP A 318 -13.16 -7.44 3.43
CA TRP A 318 -11.73 -7.20 3.63
C TRP A 318 -10.92 -8.49 3.68
N SER A 319 -9.61 -8.41 3.46
CA SER A 319 -8.78 -9.61 3.55
C SER A 319 -8.63 -10.05 5.00
N ALA A 320 -8.56 -11.36 5.23
CA ALA A 320 -8.34 -11.89 6.58
C ALA A 320 -6.98 -11.53 7.17
N THR A 321 -6.05 -11.00 6.39
CA THR A 321 -4.73 -10.56 6.85
C THR A 321 -4.71 -9.12 7.34
N HIS A 322 -5.77 -8.34 7.08
CA HIS A 322 -5.92 -6.95 7.50
C HIS A 322 -7.03 -6.82 8.55
N GLY A 323 -6.68 -6.21 9.67
CA GLY A 323 -7.58 -6.02 10.79
C GLY A 323 -8.48 -4.78 10.68
N PRO A 324 -9.33 -4.56 11.70
CA PRO A 324 -10.03 -3.28 11.88
C PRO A 324 -9.07 -2.08 12.06
N VAL A 325 -9.59 -0.88 11.82
CA VAL A 325 -8.89 0.40 12.03
C VAL A 325 -9.62 1.25 13.06
N PHE A 326 -8.90 2.03 13.86
CA PHE A 326 -9.47 2.74 15.01
C PHE A 326 -10.49 3.81 14.62
N GLY A 327 -10.28 4.53 13.51
CA GLY A 327 -11.16 5.58 13.04
C GLY A 327 -12.48 5.09 12.43
N GLN A 328 -12.67 3.77 12.28
CA GLN A 328 -13.90 3.18 11.72
C GLN A 328 -14.51 2.12 12.64
N GLU A 329 -13.67 1.35 13.33
CA GLU A 329 -14.06 0.19 14.15
C GLU A 329 -13.24 0.18 15.46
N PRO A 330 -13.38 1.19 16.33
CA PRO A 330 -12.50 1.40 17.48
C PRO A 330 -12.50 0.21 18.46
N GLU A 331 -13.66 -0.37 18.77
CA GLU A 331 -13.75 -1.51 19.69
C GLU A 331 -13.10 -2.76 19.09
N ALA A 332 -13.36 -3.03 17.80
CA ALA A 332 -12.79 -4.17 17.12
C ALA A 332 -11.27 -4.02 16.93
N ALA A 333 -10.78 -2.81 16.64
CA ALA A 333 -9.36 -2.46 16.58
C ALA A 333 -8.67 -2.69 17.92
N LEU A 334 -9.27 -2.23 19.02
CA LEU A 334 -8.76 -2.46 20.36
C LEU A 334 -8.74 -3.95 20.72
N ALA A 335 -9.81 -4.69 20.40
CA ALA A 335 -9.90 -6.13 20.63
C ALA A 335 -8.82 -6.90 19.84
N ALA A 336 -8.62 -6.57 18.56
CA ALA A 336 -7.58 -7.16 17.72
C ALA A 336 -6.17 -6.88 18.28
N LEU A 337 -5.93 -5.66 18.76
CA LEU A 337 -4.67 -5.27 19.37
C LEU A 337 -4.41 -5.98 20.70
N ARG A 338 -5.43 -6.16 21.55
CA ARG A 338 -5.34 -6.96 22.79
C ARG A 338 -5.10 -8.45 22.51
N SER A 339 -5.78 -9.00 21.51
CA SER A 339 -5.57 -10.39 21.07
C SER A 339 -4.15 -10.60 20.55
N TRP A 340 -3.63 -9.65 19.78
CA TRP A 340 -2.23 -9.64 19.37
C TRP A 340 -1.29 -9.59 20.57
N ARG A 341 -1.52 -8.70 21.54
CA ARG A 341 -0.72 -8.60 22.78
C ARG A 341 -0.65 -9.96 23.50
N ALA A 342 -1.80 -10.60 23.73
CA ALA A 342 -1.86 -11.90 24.40
C ALA A 342 -1.10 -12.99 23.63
N THR A 343 -1.34 -13.09 22.31
CA THR A 343 -0.67 -14.06 21.44
C THR A 343 0.84 -13.83 21.40
N PHE A 344 1.28 -12.57 21.32
CA PHE A 344 2.68 -12.19 21.24
C PHE A 344 3.42 -12.41 22.57
N LEU A 345 2.78 -12.22 23.72
CA LEU A 345 3.35 -12.58 25.02
C LEU A 345 3.60 -14.09 25.11
N ALA A 346 2.65 -14.90 24.63
CA ALA A 346 2.72 -16.36 24.65
C ALA A 346 3.75 -16.94 23.66
N THR A 347 3.81 -16.42 22.43
CA THR A 347 4.56 -17.07 21.32
C THR A 347 5.59 -16.17 20.64
N GLY A 348 5.58 -14.88 20.92
CA GLY A 348 6.41 -13.89 20.24
C GLY A 348 7.89 -14.01 20.61
N SER A 349 8.75 -13.76 19.61
CA SER A 349 10.19 -13.69 19.83
C SER A 349 10.54 -12.48 20.70
N SER A 350 11.47 -12.69 21.64
CA SER A 350 12.04 -11.63 22.48
C SER A 350 12.90 -10.63 21.68
N THR A 351 13.30 -10.96 20.45
CA THR A 351 14.19 -10.13 19.63
C THR A 351 13.47 -9.29 18.58
N THR A 352 12.18 -9.56 18.33
CA THR A 352 11.39 -8.78 17.36
C THR A 352 11.13 -7.39 17.92
N SER A 353 11.64 -6.37 17.23
CA SER A 353 11.37 -4.98 17.60
C SER A 353 9.90 -4.60 17.35
N ILE A 354 9.40 -3.65 18.14
CA ILE A 354 8.03 -3.14 18.01
C ILE A 354 7.78 -2.55 16.61
N LEU A 355 8.75 -1.85 16.02
CA LEU A 355 8.64 -1.36 14.65
C LEU A 355 8.45 -2.50 13.64
N GLN A 356 9.15 -3.62 13.82
CA GLN A 356 8.95 -4.78 12.95
C GLN A 356 7.57 -5.38 13.13
N ALA A 357 7.16 -5.61 14.39
CA ALA A 357 5.88 -6.19 14.72
C ALA A 357 4.70 -5.40 14.13
N MET A 358 4.71 -4.07 14.29
CA MET A 358 3.69 -3.17 13.74
C MET A 358 3.58 -3.29 12.22
N LYS A 359 4.72 -3.33 11.52
CA LYS A 359 4.72 -3.44 10.06
C LYS A 359 4.25 -4.81 9.55
N THR A 360 4.56 -5.89 10.26
CA THR A 360 4.25 -7.26 9.81
C THR A 360 2.86 -7.74 10.22
N TYR A 361 2.33 -7.27 11.35
CA TYR A 361 1.08 -7.79 11.92
C TYR A 361 -0.10 -6.87 11.59
N GLN A 362 -0.52 -6.87 10.32
CA GLN A 362 -1.60 -6.01 9.83
C GLN A 362 -2.99 -6.36 10.40
N LYS A 363 -3.14 -7.52 11.06
CA LYS A 363 -4.34 -7.85 11.84
C LYS A 363 -4.58 -6.95 13.05
N ALA A 364 -3.52 -6.39 13.65
CA ALA A 364 -3.64 -5.45 14.79
C ALA A 364 -3.25 -4.01 14.41
N PHE A 365 -2.38 -3.86 13.41
CA PHE A 365 -1.84 -2.57 13.00
C PHE A 365 -2.19 -2.26 11.54
N ASN A 366 -3.44 -2.53 11.14
CA ASN A 366 -3.90 -2.19 9.80
C ASN A 366 -3.72 -0.68 9.54
N GLY A 367 -3.34 -0.31 8.32
CA GLY A 367 -3.01 1.08 7.97
C GLY A 367 -1.61 1.52 8.39
N SER A 368 -0.95 0.85 9.34
CA SER A 368 0.37 1.27 9.84
C SER A 368 1.49 0.76 8.92
N GLY A 369 2.01 1.65 8.08
CA GLY A 369 3.15 1.42 7.20
C GLY A 369 4.49 1.73 7.86
N ALA A 370 5.53 1.85 7.02
CA ALA A 370 6.86 2.24 7.50
C ALA A 370 6.87 3.67 8.05
N GLN A 371 6.12 4.58 7.44
CA GLN A 371 6.02 5.96 7.91
C GLN A 371 5.23 6.02 9.22
N GLU A 372 4.00 5.54 9.20
CA GLU A 372 3.04 5.62 10.30
C GLU A 372 3.60 4.98 11.56
N SER A 373 4.22 3.79 11.44
CA SER A 373 4.77 3.10 12.61
C SER A 373 5.89 3.92 13.28
N ASN A 374 6.72 4.62 12.52
CA ASN A 374 7.77 5.46 13.12
C ASN A 374 7.17 6.71 13.78
N ASP A 375 6.20 7.35 13.14
CA ASP A 375 5.53 8.54 13.67
C ASP A 375 4.72 8.22 14.94
N GLN A 376 3.97 7.11 14.94
CA GLN A 376 3.23 6.60 16.09
C GLN A 376 4.18 6.23 17.24
N LEU A 377 5.29 5.52 16.98
CA LEU A 377 6.25 5.17 18.04
C LEU A 377 6.94 6.41 18.61
N PHE A 378 7.24 7.41 17.78
CA PHE A 378 7.73 8.70 18.24
C PHE A 378 6.71 9.40 19.14
N MET A 379 5.44 9.47 18.72
CA MET A 379 4.37 10.07 19.53
C MET A 379 4.14 9.33 20.85
N ALA A 380 4.31 8.01 20.87
CA ALA A 380 4.18 7.18 22.06
C ALA A 380 5.41 7.23 22.99
N LEU A 381 6.48 7.93 22.58
CA LEU A 381 7.79 7.93 23.25
C LEU A 381 8.39 6.52 23.42
N ILE A 382 8.16 5.66 22.42
CA ILE A 382 8.67 4.30 22.37
C ILE A 382 9.79 4.23 21.34
N HIS A 383 10.95 3.73 21.76
CA HIS A 383 12.08 3.56 20.86
C HIS A 383 11.79 2.45 19.83
N PRO A 384 12.03 2.65 18.52
CA PRO A 384 11.61 1.69 17.49
C PRO A 384 12.32 0.33 17.55
N GLN A 385 13.48 0.25 18.22
CA GLN A 385 14.19 -1.01 18.48
C GLN A 385 13.67 -1.79 19.70
N MET A 386 12.82 -1.18 20.53
CA MET A 386 12.34 -1.83 21.74
C MET A 386 11.64 -3.15 21.38
N PRO A 387 12.00 -4.27 22.03
CA PRO A 387 11.32 -5.53 21.81
C PRO A 387 9.80 -5.39 22.00
N ALA A 388 9.03 -5.89 21.03
CA ALA A 388 7.57 -5.87 21.11
C ALA A 388 7.06 -6.58 22.36
N LYS A 389 7.78 -7.62 22.81
CA LYS A 389 7.46 -8.34 24.05
C LYS A 389 7.54 -7.43 25.29
N LEU A 390 8.54 -6.54 25.38
CA LEU A 390 8.66 -5.60 26.50
C LEU A 390 7.52 -4.56 26.49
N VAL A 391 7.18 -4.04 25.30
CA VAL A 391 6.01 -3.16 25.14
C VAL A 391 4.72 -3.87 25.56
N CYS A 392 4.56 -5.15 25.21
CA CYS A 392 3.40 -5.95 25.59
C CYS A 392 3.39 -6.33 27.08
N THR A 393 4.54 -6.46 27.75
CA THR A 393 4.59 -6.80 29.17
C THR A 393 4.27 -5.60 30.05
N SER A 394 4.71 -4.40 29.65
CA SER A 394 4.44 -3.17 30.40
C SER A 394 3.08 -2.56 30.03
N ASP A 395 2.12 -2.57 30.97
CA ASP A 395 0.82 -1.92 30.77
C ASP A 395 0.95 -0.44 30.41
N ILE A 396 1.90 0.26 31.03
CA ILE A 396 2.14 1.69 30.77
C ILE A 396 2.55 1.92 29.31
N LEU A 397 3.47 1.11 28.78
CA LEU A 397 3.91 1.26 27.39
C LEU A 397 2.84 0.83 26.40
N PHE A 398 2.13 -0.25 26.71
CA PHE A 398 1.03 -0.72 25.87
C PHE A 398 -0.11 0.29 25.81
N ASP A 399 -0.53 0.85 26.94
CA ASP A 399 -1.60 1.85 26.99
C ASP A 399 -1.21 3.14 26.27
N ARG A 400 0.06 3.57 26.38
CA ARG A 400 0.60 4.69 25.56
C ARG A 400 0.51 4.39 24.06
N LEU A 401 0.88 3.18 23.64
CA LEU A 401 0.78 2.78 22.25
C LEU A 401 -0.67 2.76 21.77
N VAL A 402 -1.59 2.17 22.54
CA VAL A 402 -3.04 2.14 22.24
C VAL A 402 -3.58 3.55 22.06
N LYS A 403 -3.31 4.45 23.03
CA LYS A 403 -3.75 5.85 22.99
C LYS A 403 -3.27 6.53 21.71
N VAL A 404 -1.98 6.41 21.39
CA VAL A 404 -1.41 7.05 20.20
C VAL A 404 -1.94 6.46 18.90
N LEU A 405 -2.16 5.14 18.83
CA LEU A 405 -2.76 4.53 17.64
C LEU A 405 -4.15 5.09 17.36
N CYS A 406 -4.99 5.22 18.39
CA CYS A 406 -6.32 5.81 18.30
C CYS A 406 -6.24 7.29 17.87
N GLU A 407 -5.49 8.12 18.60
CA GLU A 407 -5.36 9.55 18.28
C GLU A 407 -4.78 9.81 16.90
N PHE A 408 -3.81 9.00 16.47
CA PHE A 408 -3.16 9.14 15.18
C PHE A 408 -4.11 8.81 14.03
N ASP A 409 -4.95 7.78 14.19
CA ASP A 409 -5.89 7.38 13.14
C ASP A 409 -7.02 8.40 12.99
N VAL A 410 -7.58 8.90 14.11
CA VAL A 410 -8.58 10.00 14.10
C VAL A 410 -8.03 11.23 13.39
N LYS A 411 -6.84 11.70 13.81
CA LYS A 411 -6.17 12.84 13.16
C LYS A 411 -5.96 12.62 11.66
N ARG A 412 -5.70 11.39 11.21
CA ARG A 412 -5.56 11.10 9.79
C ARG A 412 -6.87 11.18 9.04
N VAL A 413 -7.96 10.68 9.60
CA VAL A 413 -9.29 10.82 9.01
C VAL A 413 -9.62 12.30 8.83
N GLU A 414 -9.32 13.15 9.82
CA GLU A 414 -9.49 14.60 9.72
C GLU A 414 -8.73 15.22 8.52
N LEU A 415 -7.55 14.70 8.17
CA LEU A 415 -6.79 15.20 7.00
C LEU A 415 -7.44 14.88 5.66
N THR A 416 -8.31 13.86 5.63
CA THR A 416 -9.03 13.47 4.41
C THR A 416 -10.31 14.29 4.21
N LEU A 417 -10.69 15.12 5.18
CA LEU A 417 -11.85 16.00 5.05
C LEU A 417 -11.64 17.04 3.94
N PRO A 418 -12.73 17.46 3.24
CA PRO A 418 -12.65 18.45 2.17
C PRO A 418 -11.87 19.70 2.56
N GLY A 419 -11.01 20.18 1.66
CA GLY A 419 -10.20 21.39 1.83
C GLY A 419 -8.89 21.21 2.63
N ARG A 420 -8.69 20.08 3.33
CA ARG A 420 -7.45 19.82 4.08
C ARG A 420 -6.30 19.40 3.18
N LEU A 421 -6.56 18.47 2.27
CA LEU A 421 -5.63 18.03 1.24
C LEU A 421 -6.25 18.27 -0.15
N PRO A 422 -5.48 18.79 -1.13
CA PRO A 422 -6.01 19.07 -2.45
C PRO A 422 -6.31 17.77 -3.22
N TYR A 423 -7.26 17.79 -4.15
CA TYR A 423 -7.47 16.64 -5.01
C TYR A 423 -6.23 16.37 -5.87
N ALA A 424 -5.81 15.11 -5.95
CA ALA A 424 -4.75 14.69 -6.86
C ALA A 424 -5.22 14.68 -8.33
N SER A 425 -6.53 14.56 -8.54
CA SER A 425 -7.15 14.51 -9.86
C SER A 425 -7.38 15.90 -10.44
N SER A 426 -7.10 16.08 -11.72
CA SER A 426 -7.33 17.33 -12.45
C SER A 426 -7.35 17.08 -13.97
N ASN A 427 -7.59 18.13 -14.76
CA ASN A 427 -7.44 18.07 -16.23
C ASN A 427 -5.98 17.87 -16.67
N ARG A 428 -5.03 18.04 -15.74
CA ARG A 428 -3.59 17.83 -15.91
C ARG A 428 -3.11 16.81 -14.89
N PRO A 429 -3.52 15.54 -15.03
CA PRO A 429 -3.28 14.54 -14.00
C PRO A 429 -1.80 14.21 -13.80
N PHE A 430 -0.94 14.54 -14.77
CA PHE A 430 0.50 14.31 -14.68
C PHE A 430 1.28 15.46 -14.03
N TYR A 431 0.59 16.54 -13.66
CA TYR A 431 1.19 17.67 -12.98
C TYR A 431 1.45 17.34 -11.50
N MET A 432 2.65 17.63 -11.01
CA MET A 432 3.00 17.44 -9.60
C MET A 432 2.31 18.49 -8.73
N ASN A 433 1.42 18.06 -7.83
CA ASN A 433 0.76 18.94 -6.88
C ASN A 433 1.70 19.26 -5.69
N GLU A 434 2.63 20.20 -5.89
CA GLU A 434 3.61 20.61 -4.89
C GLU A 434 2.95 21.07 -3.58
N SER A 435 1.86 21.85 -3.65
CA SER A 435 1.11 22.31 -2.48
C SER A 435 0.52 21.15 -1.68
N GLY A 436 -0.06 20.17 -2.37
CA GLY A 436 -0.57 18.95 -1.75
C GLY A 436 0.53 18.14 -1.09
N GLN A 437 1.67 18.00 -1.75
CA GLN A 437 2.83 17.33 -1.18
C GLN A 437 3.34 18.05 0.06
N GLU A 438 3.47 19.37 0.03
CA GLU A 438 3.92 20.15 1.17
C GLU A 438 2.96 20.01 2.36
N LYS A 439 1.65 20.10 2.12
CA LYS A 439 0.62 19.88 3.14
C LYS A 439 0.72 18.48 3.72
N TYR A 440 0.81 17.43 2.88
CA TYR A 440 1.00 16.06 3.33
C TYR A 440 2.26 15.90 4.21
N LEU A 441 3.38 16.47 3.77
CA LEU A 441 4.66 16.38 4.49
C LEU A 441 4.65 17.04 5.87
N ARG A 442 3.71 17.96 6.16
CA ARG A 442 3.53 18.52 7.52
C ARG A 442 3.02 17.47 8.51
N HIS A 443 2.45 16.37 8.03
CA HIS A 443 1.94 15.27 8.84
C HIS A 443 2.92 14.12 8.98
N VAL A 444 4.08 14.18 8.31
CA VAL A 444 5.17 13.22 8.50
C VAL A 444 6.09 13.73 9.60
N LEU A 445 6.06 13.07 10.76
CA LEU A 445 6.70 13.60 11.97
C LEU A 445 8.19 13.30 12.02
N VAL A 446 8.56 12.03 11.84
CA VAL A 446 9.96 11.58 11.97
C VAL A 446 10.43 10.76 10.77
N PHE A 447 9.56 10.13 10.00
CA PHE A 447 10.01 9.26 8.92
C PHE A 447 10.86 10.01 7.88
N ARG A 448 12.14 9.64 7.73
CA ARG A 448 13.10 10.27 6.80
C ARG A 448 13.25 11.80 6.92
N ARG A 449 12.78 12.42 8.00
CA ARG A 449 13.01 13.85 8.27
C ARG A 449 14.44 14.06 8.74
N LYS A 450 15.11 15.14 8.30
CA LYS A 450 16.44 15.50 8.82
C LYS A 450 16.33 16.02 10.25
N HIS A 451 15.29 16.80 10.51
CA HIS A 451 14.97 17.34 11.82
C HIS A 451 13.52 17.06 12.18
N VAL A 452 13.27 16.75 13.45
CA VAL A 452 11.94 16.54 14.02
C VAL A 452 11.54 17.78 14.79
N ARG A 453 10.31 18.26 14.59
CA ARG A 453 9.72 19.30 15.44
C ARG A 453 9.04 18.62 16.62
N ILE A 454 9.44 18.98 17.84
CA ILE A 454 8.91 18.43 19.09
C ILE A 454 8.23 19.56 19.87
N THR A 455 7.03 19.32 20.38
CA THR A 455 6.33 20.27 21.25
C THR A 455 7.04 20.39 22.60
N ALA A 456 6.86 21.50 23.31
CA ALA A 456 7.46 21.68 24.64
C ALA A 456 7.03 20.58 25.64
N GLU A 457 5.78 20.12 25.55
CA GLU A 457 5.26 19.04 26.39
C GLU A 457 5.92 17.69 26.09
N GLN A 458 5.91 17.25 24.84
CA GLN A 458 6.58 16.01 24.43
C GLN A 458 8.08 16.05 24.74
N LEU A 459 8.71 17.21 24.59
CA LEU A 459 10.12 17.38 24.91
C LEU A 459 10.39 17.20 26.41
N ARG A 460 9.55 17.79 27.28
CA ARG A 460 9.65 17.61 28.73
C ARG A 460 9.44 16.16 29.13
N GLU A 461 8.43 15.48 28.57
CA GLU A 461 8.16 14.08 28.88
C GLU A 461 9.32 13.17 28.43
N ALA A 462 9.79 13.33 27.18
CA ALA A 462 10.92 12.57 26.65
C ALA A 462 12.23 12.84 27.43
N HIS A 463 12.45 14.08 27.88
CA HIS A 463 13.57 14.42 28.76
C HIS A 463 13.44 13.78 30.14
N GLY A 464 12.24 13.80 30.74
CA GLY A 464 11.96 13.11 32.01
C GLY A 464 12.15 11.59 31.93
N MET A 465 12.03 11.02 30.73
CA MET A 465 12.36 9.63 30.42
C MET A 465 13.83 9.42 30.04
N ASN A 466 14.67 10.46 30.05
CA ASN A 466 16.07 10.47 29.61
C ASN A 466 16.30 9.96 28.17
N LEU A 467 15.29 10.03 27.29
CA LEU A 467 15.40 9.49 25.92
C LEU A 467 16.40 10.24 25.03
N PHE A 468 16.78 11.45 25.42
CA PHE A 468 17.79 12.28 24.74
C PHE A 468 19.19 12.17 25.35
N GLN A 469 19.41 11.29 26.34
CA GLN A 469 20.73 11.07 26.95
C GLN A 469 21.49 9.95 26.20
N PRO A 470 22.53 10.24 25.39
CA PRO A 470 23.17 9.24 24.53
C PRO A 470 23.89 8.11 25.27
N ARG A 471 24.15 8.30 26.56
CA ARG A 471 24.82 7.33 27.45
C ARG A 471 23.84 6.59 28.38
N ALA A 472 22.57 6.98 28.39
CA ALA A 472 21.54 6.30 29.16
C ALA A 472 21.09 5.03 28.43
N ILE A 473 20.73 3.99 29.19
CA ILE A 473 20.28 2.71 28.66
C ILE A 473 18.77 2.58 28.90
N ILE A 474 18.02 2.36 27.83
CA ILE A 474 16.56 2.21 27.88
C ILE A 474 16.20 0.91 28.60
N GLN A 475 15.37 0.99 29.63
CA GLN A 475 14.92 -0.14 30.43
C GLN A 475 13.60 -0.72 29.89
N ALA A 476 13.11 -1.79 30.52
CA ALA A 476 11.89 -2.49 30.14
C ALA A 476 10.61 -1.65 30.26
N ASP A 477 10.61 -0.63 31.14
CA ASP A 477 9.52 0.34 31.31
C ASP A 477 9.59 1.50 30.30
N GLY A 478 10.60 1.49 29.43
CA GLY A 478 10.87 2.51 28.42
C GLY A 478 11.56 3.77 28.92
N ARG A 479 11.88 3.89 30.22
CA ARG A 479 12.72 4.96 30.74
C ARG A 479 14.18 4.62 30.53
N ALA A 480 15.00 5.63 30.23
CA ALA A 480 16.44 5.45 30.14
C ALA A 480 17.12 5.80 31.48
N ILE A 481 18.08 4.97 31.89
CA ILE A 481 18.83 5.15 33.14
C ILE A 481 20.31 5.33 32.79
N LEU A 482 20.95 6.34 33.37
CA LEU A 482 22.40 6.52 33.28
C LEU A 482 23.10 5.46 34.13
N PRO A 483 24.09 4.74 33.58
CA PRO A 483 24.92 3.84 34.38
C PRO A 483 25.57 4.57 35.56
N LYS A 484 25.73 3.88 36.69
CA LYS A 484 26.38 4.45 37.88
C LYS A 484 27.76 5.03 37.51
N GLY A 485 28.05 6.24 37.97
CA GLY A 485 29.31 6.95 37.71
C GLY A 485 29.38 7.69 36.37
N VAL A 486 28.36 7.59 35.52
CA VAL A 486 28.27 8.37 34.27
C VAL A 486 27.53 9.68 34.56
N GLN A 487 28.22 10.81 34.37
CA GLN A 487 27.57 12.12 34.44
C GLN A 487 26.65 12.33 33.23
N PRO A 488 25.48 12.97 33.42
CA PRO A 488 24.64 13.39 32.30
C PRO A 488 25.44 14.29 31.35
N ASP A 489 25.27 14.11 30.05
CA ASP A 489 25.93 14.98 29.08
C ASP A 489 25.30 16.37 29.22
N ALA A 490 26.02 17.35 29.75
CA ALA A 490 25.51 18.71 29.91
C ALA A 490 25.03 19.32 28.58
N LEU A 491 25.52 18.80 27.44
CA LEU A 491 25.15 19.18 26.08
C LEU A 491 23.94 18.44 25.48
N SER A 492 23.41 17.41 26.13
CA SER A 492 22.36 16.55 25.57
C SER A 492 20.94 17.10 25.65
N ALA A 493 20.67 18.04 26.57
CA ALA A 493 19.39 18.75 26.59
C ALA A 493 19.33 19.74 25.41
N PRO A 494 18.27 19.76 24.58
CA PRO A 494 18.12 20.76 23.52
C PRO A 494 18.32 22.18 24.06
N ALA A 495 18.98 23.05 23.28
CA ALA A 495 19.32 24.42 23.70
C ALA A 495 18.10 25.21 24.19
N SER A 496 16.90 24.90 23.68
CA SER A 496 15.63 25.51 24.08
C SER A 496 15.21 25.25 25.52
N LEU A 497 15.68 24.17 26.15
CA LEU A 497 15.47 23.94 27.59
C LEU A 497 16.41 24.78 28.45
N ARG A 498 17.47 25.36 27.87
CA ARG A 498 18.50 26.13 28.59
C ARG A 498 18.32 27.63 28.47
N SER A 499 17.73 28.12 27.38
CA SER A 499 17.56 29.56 27.15
C SER A 499 16.29 30.09 27.84
N ASP A 500 16.51 30.93 28.85
CA ASP A 500 15.63 31.93 29.48
C ASP A 500 14.10 31.72 29.54
N ARG A 501 13.60 31.84 30.78
CA ARG A 501 12.21 31.67 31.25
C ARG A 501 11.13 32.51 30.54
N ASN A 502 11.47 33.44 29.66
CA ASN A 502 10.53 34.45 29.16
C ASN A 502 10.03 34.23 27.72
N ARG A 503 10.50 33.20 27.00
CA ARG A 503 9.96 32.92 25.65
C ARG A 503 9.89 31.41 25.40
N VAL A 504 8.84 30.77 25.93
CA VAL A 504 8.55 29.35 25.64
C VAL A 504 8.23 29.23 24.15
N GLN A 505 9.22 28.86 23.34
CA GLN A 505 8.96 28.47 21.95
C GLN A 505 8.01 27.25 21.98
N ALA A 506 6.90 27.35 21.26
CA ALA A 506 5.89 26.29 21.23
C ALA A 506 6.45 24.93 20.74
N SER A 507 7.54 24.94 19.96
CA SER A 507 8.24 23.75 19.49
C SER A 507 9.74 23.95 19.33
N THR A 508 10.50 22.86 19.41
CA THR A 508 11.95 22.79 19.20
C THR A 508 12.28 21.83 18.05
N LYS A 509 13.30 22.14 17.24
CA LYS A 509 13.85 21.21 16.24
C LYS A 509 14.96 20.36 16.85
N VAL A 510 14.89 19.05 16.69
CA VAL A 510 15.96 18.12 17.09
C VAL A 510 16.44 17.30 15.89
N ALA A 511 17.71 16.91 15.89
CA ALA A 511 18.27 16.07 14.84
C ALA A 511 17.64 14.67 14.89
N ASN A 512 17.31 14.13 13.71
CA ASN A 512 16.72 12.80 13.61
C ASN A 512 17.80 11.75 13.30
N ARG A 513 17.55 10.51 13.70
CA ARG A 513 18.44 9.38 13.46
C ARG A 513 17.76 8.31 12.64
N ARG A 514 18.50 7.74 11.69
CA ARG A 514 18.15 6.50 11.02
C ARG A 514 18.76 5.34 11.79
N ILE A 515 17.95 4.36 12.13
CA ILE A 515 18.35 3.12 12.78
C ILE A 515 18.23 1.98 11.78
N VAL A 516 19.28 1.18 11.61
CA VAL A 516 19.32 0.09 10.64
C VAL A 516 19.39 -1.26 11.36
N MET A 517 18.24 -1.97 11.42
CA MET A 517 18.07 -3.31 11.98
C MET A 517 18.04 -4.35 10.85
N GLY A 518 19.20 -4.72 10.32
CA GLY A 518 19.29 -5.57 9.13
C GLY A 518 18.66 -4.91 7.90
N LYS A 519 17.55 -5.47 7.39
CA LYS A 519 16.79 -4.87 6.27
C LYS A 519 15.78 -3.83 6.72
N LEU A 520 15.46 -3.77 8.01
CA LEU A 520 14.49 -2.83 8.56
C LEU A 520 15.17 -1.50 8.89
N LYS A 521 14.52 -0.40 8.52
CA LYS A 521 14.95 0.96 8.83
C LYS A 521 13.91 1.62 9.73
N GLY A 522 14.37 2.17 10.85
CA GLY A 522 13.60 3.00 11.77
C GLY A 522 14.12 4.44 11.80
N TYR A 523 13.29 5.36 12.27
CA TYR A 523 13.58 6.78 12.37
C TYR A 523 13.13 7.29 13.73
N THR A 524 14.02 7.94 14.48
CA THR A 524 13.70 8.47 15.79
C THR A 524 14.70 9.57 16.17
N PRO A 525 14.27 10.62 16.90
CA PRO A 525 15.20 11.60 17.46
C PRO A 525 15.82 11.15 18.79
N PHE A 526 15.37 10.03 19.36
CA PHE A 526 15.89 9.54 20.64
C PHE A 526 17.35 9.09 20.48
N THR A 527 18.17 9.38 21.48
CA THR A 527 19.62 9.11 21.48
C THR A 527 20.03 8.08 22.52
N ALA A 528 19.17 7.80 23.51
CA ALA A 528 19.40 6.77 24.51
C ALA A 528 19.65 5.39 23.88
N GLN A 529 20.53 4.62 24.50
CA GLN A 529 20.99 3.34 23.97
C GLN A 529 19.97 2.24 24.23
N PRO A 530 19.68 1.38 23.23
CA PRO A 530 19.04 0.10 23.44
C PRO A 530 19.71 -0.73 24.54
N ALA A 531 18.94 -1.46 25.35
CA ALA A 531 19.52 -2.41 26.28
C ALA A 531 20.23 -3.56 25.56
N LYS A 532 21.19 -4.18 26.24
CA LYS A 532 21.87 -5.39 25.76
C LYS A 532 20.84 -6.49 25.49
N GLY A 533 20.96 -7.14 24.33
CA GLY A 533 20.05 -8.21 23.91
C GLY A 533 18.87 -7.76 23.04
N TRP A 534 18.68 -6.45 22.85
CA TRP A 534 17.82 -5.95 21.78
C TRP A 534 18.43 -6.25 20.41
N CYS A 535 17.64 -6.18 19.35
CA CYS A 535 18.12 -6.39 18.00
C CYS A 535 19.29 -5.43 17.66
N SER A 536 20.40 -5.99 17.17
CA SER A 536 21.57 -5.21 16.76
C SER A 536 21.19 -4.21 15.67
N ALA A 537 21.60 -2.95 15.83
CA ALA A 537 21.44 -1.94 14.81
C ALA A 537 22.60 -0.94 14.83
N SER A 538 22.83 -0.31 13.68
CA SER A 538 23.58 0.94 13.62
C SER A 538 22.63 2.13 13.72
N SER A 539 23.11 3.24 14.26
CA SER A 539 22.42 4.53 14.24
C SER A 539 23.31 5.57 13.56
N GLU A 540 22.71 6.34 12.67
CA GLU A 540 23.35 7.47 11.99
C GLU A 540 22.38 8.66 11.92
N LEU A 541 22.91 9.86 11.75
CA LEU A 541 22.07 11.04 11.52
C LEU A 541 21.43 10.97 10.14
N VAL A 542 20.18 11.39 10.04
CA VAL A 542 19.54 11.58 8.73
C VAL A 542 20.18 12.79 8.06
N THR A 543 20.84 12.59 6.93
CA THR A 543 21.56 13.67 6.22
C THR A 543 20.70 14.38 5.17
N VAL A 544 19.75 13.66 4.57
CA VAL A 544 18.84 14.15 3.53
C VAL A 544 17.41 14.14 4.08
N ASP A 545 16.75 15.29 4.02
CA ASP A 545 15.35 15.41 4.42
C ASP A 545 14.45 14.93 3.29
N MET A 546 13.46 14.09 3.60
CA MET A 546 12.52 13.58 2.61
C MET A 546 11.81 14.69 1.81
N ALA A 547 11.65 15.89 2.40
CA ALA A 547 11.02 17.01 1.72
C ALA A 547 11.80 17.45 0.47
N HIS A 548 13.09 17.10 0.38
CA HIS A 548 13.91 17.34 -0.80
C HIS A 548 14.00 16.13 -1.74
N ASP A 549 13.49 14.96 -1.33
CA ASP A 549 13.55 13.73 -2.11
C ASP A 549 12.31 13.61 -3.03
N VAL A 550 12.02 14.64 -3.82
CA VAL A 550 10.81 14.70 -4.67
C VAL A 550 10.74 13.59 -5.72
N ASN A 551 11.88 13.09 -6.23
CA ASN A 551 11.93 12.08 -7.30
C ASN A 551 12.10 10.64 -6.82
N ASP A 552 12.59 10.49 -5.60
CA ASP A 552 12.98 9.18 -5.03
C ASP A 552 11.98 8.70 -3.98
N THR A 553 10.91 9.46 -3.74
CA THR A 553 9.94 9.14 -2.70
C THR A 553 8.58 8.84 -3.29
N THR A 554 8.12 7.61 -3.06
CA THR A 554 6.70 7.25 -3.19
C THR A 554 5.96 7.62 -1.91
N ILE A 555 6.33 8.74 -1.29
CA ILE A 555 5.92 9.09 0.06
C ILE A 555 4.98 10.29 -0.01
N GLY A 556 3.72 9.96 -0.20
CA GLY A 556 2.62 10.91 -0.30
C GLY A 556 1.77 10.65 -1.53
N LEU A 557 0.52 11.12 -1.47
CA LEU A 557 -0.44 11.00 -2.58
C LEU A 557 -0.02 11.80 -3.84
N TYR A 558 0.97 12.69 -3.71
CA TYR A 558 1.35 13.68 -4.72
C TYR A 558 2.79 13.54 -5.24
N SER A 559 3.56 12.60 -4.69
CA SER A 559 4.98 12.40 -5.06
C SER A 559 5.21 11.17 -5.93
N PHE A 560 4.18 10.67 -6.62
CA PHE A 560 4.35 9.48 -7.45
C PHE A 560 5.32 9.77 -8.59
N ARG A 561 6.18 8.78 -8.85
CA ARG A 561 7.25 8.89 -9.84
C ARG A 561 6.76 9.38 -11.20
N ILE A 562 5.55 9.00 -11.62
CA ILE A 562 4.97 9.51 -12.86
C ILE A 562 4.74 11.01 -12.83
N PHE A 563 4.11 11.55 -11.78
CA PHE A 563 3.91 13.00 -11.62
C PHE A 563 5.24 13.74 -11.62
N VAL A 564 6.24 13.13 -11.02
CA VAL A 564 7.56 13.73 -10.90
C VAL A 564 8.33 13.66 -12.21
N ASP A 565 8.40 12.48 -12.85
CA ASP A 565 9.09 12.29 -14.13
C ASP A 565 8.45 13.14 -15.25
N CYS A 566 7.13 13.38 -15.17
CA CYS A 566 6.39 14.27 -16.07
C CYS A 566 6.60 15.77 -15.74
N ALA A 567 6.56 16.18 -14.47
CA ALA A 567 6.50 17.60 -14.08
C ALA A 567 7.85 18.30 -13.83
N TRP A 568 9.00 17.61 -13.86
CA TRP A 568 10.28 18.05 -13.27
C TRP A 568 11.01 19.25 -13.91
N THR A 569 10.30 20.29 -14.34
CA THR A 569 10.90 21.27 -15.25
C THR A 569 10.50 22.70 -15.10
N THR A 570 9.37 23.01 -14.49
CA THR A 570 8.97 24.41 -14.40
C THR A 570 9.74 25.17 -13.32
N THR A 571 10.16 24.50 -12.24
CA THR A 571 10.78 25.18 -11.08
C THR A 571 12.31 25.33 -11.19
N LYS A 572 12.99 24.47 -11.96
CA LYS A 572 14.46 24.55 -12.14
C LYS A 572 14.93 25.20 -13.45
N LEU A 573 14.06 25.33 -14.45
CA LEU A 573 14.39 26.08 -15.67
C LEU A 573 14.18 27.60 -15.52
N LYS A 574 13.51 28.07 -14.45
CA LYS A 574 13.23 29.50 -14.24
C LYS A 574 14.27 30.28 -13.44
N ALA A 575 15.44 29.70 -13.15
CA ALA A 575 16.52 30.43 -12.48
C ALA A 575 17.78 30.44 -13.36
N GLY A 576 17.76 31.25 -14.43
CA GLY A 576 18.87 32.03 -15.01
C GLY A 576 20.27 31.43 -15.24
N GLU A 577 20.53 30.17 -14.92
CA GLU A 577 21.84 29.55 -15.04
C GLU A 577 21.79 28.63 -16.26
N GLY A 578 22.59 29.00 -17.27
CA GLY A 578 22.83 28.20 -18.45
C GLY A 578 23.08 26.74 -18.06
N PHE A 579 22.34 25.86 -18.70
CA PHE A 579 22.32 24.43 -18.45
C PHE A 579 23.72 23.83 -18.71
N GLN A 580 24.60 23.79 -17.70
CA GLN A 580 25.82 23.01 -17.76
C GLN A 580 25.46 21.53 -17.65
N SER A 581 25.53 20.83 -18.78
CA SER A 581 25.29 19.40 -18.96
C SER A 581 26.23 18.48 -18.15
N ASP A 582 27.13 19.02 -17.34
CA ASP A 582 28.15 18.24 -16.65
C ASP A 582 27.79 17.92 -15.18
N GLN A 583 26.73 18.53 -14.64
CA GLN A 583 26.12 18.11 -13.37
C GLN A 583 25.01 17.07 -13.54
N TRP A 584 25.01 16.37 -14.68
CA TRP A 584 24.49 15.01 -14.73
C TRP A 584 25.38 14.14 -13.82
N ARG A 585 25.11 14.19 -12.51
CA ARG A 585 25.14 12.94 -11.76
C ARG A 585 24.15 12.06 -12.49
N ARG A 586 24.69 11.23 -13.38
CA ARG A 586 24.06 10.01 -13.87
C ARG A 586 23.19 9.56 -12.70
N ALA A 587 21.86 9.62 -12.86
CA ALA A 587 21.01 8.69 -12.15
C ALA A 587 21.73 7.38 -12.38
N ALA A 588 22.43 6.89 -11.35
CA ALA A 588 23.51 5.94 -11.53
C ALA A 588 22.99 4.92 -12.51
N THR A 589 23.56 4.89 -13.72
CA THR A 589 23.29 3.84 -14.71
C THR A 589 23.24 2.61 -13.86
N VAL A 590 22.05 2.04 -13.63
CA VAL A 590 21.77 1.15 -12.49
C VAL A 590 22.97 0.24 -12.40
N GLY A 591 23.88 0.56 -11.45
CA GLY A 591 25.29 0.21 -11.63
C GLY A 591 25.30 -1.27 -11.84
N ARG A 592 25.65 -1.72 -13.07
CA ARG A 592 25.51 -3.10 -13.58
C ARG A 592 25.16 -3.95 -12.40
N SER A 593 23.84 -4.16 -12.15
CA SER A 593 23.40 -4.65 -10.84
C SER A 593 24.37 -5.75 -10.48
N LYS A 594 25.16 -5.57 -9.40
CA LYS A 594 25.93 -6.68 -8.87
C LYS A 594 24.88 -7.74 -8.68
N ARG A 595 24.94 -8.71 -9.59
CA ARG A 595 23.86 -9.61 -9.96
C ARG A 595 23.20 -10.06 -8.67
N LYS A 596 21.97 -9.59 -8.37
CA LYS A 596 21.25 -10.05 -7.17
C LYS A 596 20.94 -11.56 -7.26
N ARG A 597 21.18 -12.16 -8.43
CA ARG A 597 21.29 -13.60 -8.67
C ARG A 597 22.56 -13.88 -9.48
N PRO A 598 23.39 -14.88 -9.11
CA PRO A 598 24.52 -15.30 -9.94
C PRO A 598 24.03 -15.70 -11.36
N SER A 599 24.86 -15.64 -12.43
CA SER A 599 24.39 -16.18 -13.73
C SER A 599 24.07 -17.66 -13.58
N ALA A 600 23.29 -18.23 -14.49
CA ALA A 600 23.13 -19.67 -14.60
C ALA A 600 24.48 -20.43 -14.53
N THR A 601 25.54 -19.89 -15.14
CA THR A 601 26.93 -20.38 -14.98
C THR A 601 27.47 -20.25 -13.56
N THR A 602 27.36 -19.08 -12.92
CA THR A 602 27.82 -18.90 -11.54
C THR A 602 26.98 -19.68 -10.52
N ILE A 603 25.69 -19.93 -10.80
CA ILE A 603 24.81 -20.81 -10.00
C ILE A 603 25.27 -22.26 -10.16
N ALA A 604 25.55 -22.73 -11.38
CA ALA A 604 26.06 -24.06 -11.63
C ALA A 604 27.42 -24.29 -10.96
N ASP A 605 28.31 -23.29 -10.96
CA ASP A 605 29.60 -23.36 -10.28
C ASP A 605 29.45 -23.32 -8.75
N HIS A 606 28.50 -22.51 -8.22
CA HIS A 606 28.17 -22.51 -6.80
C HIS A 606 27.53 -23.84 -6.35
N ASP A 607 26.72 -24.47 -7.21
CA ASP A 607 26.10 -25.77 -6.93
C ASP A 607 27.12 -26.91 -7.01
N LYS A 608 28.10 -26.84 -7.92
CA LYS A 608 29.26 -27.75 -7.94
C LYS A 608 30.12 -27.58 -6.68
N ALA A 609 30.42 -26.34 -6.29
CA ALA A 609 31.18 -26.03 -5.07
C ALA A 609 30.44 -26.46 -3.80
N ARG A 610 29.11 -26.27 -3.76
CA ARG A 610 28.24 -26.68 -2.65
C ARG A 610 28.05 -28.20 -2.59
N LYS A 611 28.02 -28.90 -3.73
CA LYS A 611 28.08 -30.37 -3.78
C LYS A 611 29.42 -30.88 -3.26
N LYS A 612 30.54 -30.27 -3.64
CA LYS A 612 31.87 -30.60 -3.12
C LYS A 612 32.01 -30.34 -1.62
N GLN A 613 31.48 -29.22 -1.11
CA GLN A 613 31.42 -28.94 0.33
C GLN A 613 30.47 -29.88 1.08
N LYS A 614 29.33 -30.27 0.50
CA LYS A 614 28.43 -31.27 1.10
C LYS A 614 29.08 -32.65 1.16
N GLN A 615 29.84 -33.03 0.14
CA GLN A 615 30.57 -34.29 0.08
C GLN A 615 31.70 -34.31 1.12
N GLN A 616 32.45 -33.21 1.23
CA GLN A 616 33.45 -33.02 2.30
C GLN A 616 32.82 -32.94 3.70
N ALA A 617 31.60 -32.41 3.84
CA ALA A 617 30.89 -32.34 5.11
C ALA A 617 30.17 -33.66 5.48
N SER A 618 29.79 -34.49 4.51
CA SER A 618 29.26 -35.84 4.76
C SER A 618 30.37 -36.83 5.12
N GLU A 619 31.59 -36.59 4.64
CA GLU A 619 32.80 -37.31 5.09
C GLU A 619 33.23 -36.92 6.51
N LEU A 620 32.71 -35.80 7.05
CA LEU A 620 33.07 -35.25 8.37
C LEU A 620 31.97 -35.34 9.44
N LYS A 621 30.85 -36.02 9.17
CA LYS A 621 29.76 -36.19 10.13
C LYS A 621 29.38 -37.65 10.35
N GLU A 622 30.10 -38.27 11.28
CA GLU A 622 29.48 -39.26 12.16
C GLU A 622 28.53 -38.52 13.14
N ASN A 623 27.31 -39.05 13.25
CA ASN A 623 26.34 -38.88 14.34
C ASN A 623 25.89 -37.46 14.73
N ILE A 624 25.02 -36.82 13.94
CA ILE A 624 23.96 -35.93 14.47
C ILE A 624 22.72 -36.01 13.56
N GLU A 625 21.60 -36.53 14.07
CA GLU A 625 20.29 -36.50 13.41
C GLU A 625 19.71 -35.07 13.34
N PRO A 626 19.09 -34.66 12.21
CA PRO A 626 18.46 -33.35 12.09
C PRO A 626 17.01 -33.36 12.57
N VAL A 627 16.68 -32.39 13.42
CA VAL A 627 15.31 -32.07 13.87
C VAL A 627 14.62 -31.22 12.78
N ASP A 628 13.44 -31.70 12.36
CA ASP A 628 12.59 -31.11 11.34
C ASP A 628 11.78 -29.91 11.91
N LEU A 629 11.81 -28.77 11.21
CA LEU A 629 11.07 -27.56 11.57
C LEU A 629 10.05 -27.25 10.46
N GLY A 630 8.89 -27.88 10.55
CA GLY A 630 7.72 -27.62 9.71
C GLY A 630 6.44 -27.90 10.48
N THR A 631 5.58 -26.88 10.59
CA THR A 631 4.15 -26.91 10.95
C THR A 631 3.65 -28.19 11.65
N GLY A 632 3.87 -28.28 12.97
CA GLY A 632 3.43 -29.43 13.76
C GLY A 632 1.91 -29.45 13.96
N VAL A 633 1.22 -30.31 13.20
CA VAL A 633 0.01 -30.97 13.69
C VAL A 633 0.46 -31.86 14.86
N MET A 634 -0.02 -31.59 16.08
CA MET A 634 0.32 -32.41 17.25
C MET A 634 0.00 -33.88 16.99
N THR A 635 0.99 -34.74 17.16
CA THR A 635 0.80 -36.19 17.02
C THR A 635 -0.09 -36.72 18.15
N ARG A 636 -0.77 -37.85 17.91
CA ARG A 636 -1.71 -38.47 18.87
C ARG A 636 -1.03 -38.85 20.20
N ALA A 637 0.28 -39.09 20.19
CA ALA A 637 1.09 -39.33 21.37
C ALA A 637 1.31 -38.06 22.22
N GLN A 638 1.56 -36.91 21.58
CA GLN A 638 1.71 -35.62 22.27
C GLN A 638 0.39 -35.14 22.90
N ARG A 639 -0.76 -35.44 22.28
CA ARG A 639 -2.08 -35.17 22.88
C ARG A 639 -2.35 -36.02 24.12
N ARG A 640 -1.90 -37.28 24.13
CA ARG A 640 -2.00 -38.15 25.32
C ARG A 640 -1.13 -37.64 26.47
N GLN A 641 0.09 -37.18 26.18
CA GLN A 641 0.99 -36.66 27.22
C GLN A 641 0.53 -35.31 27.79
N ALA A 642 -0.09 -34.46 26.95
CA ALA A 642 -0.72 -33.22 27.42
C ALA A 642 -1.98 -33.49 28.29
N ALA A 643 -2.75 -34.54 28.00
CA ALA A 643 -3.90 -34.93 28.80
C ALA A 643 -3.49 -35.49 30.18
N THR A 644 -2.37 -36.22 30.27
CA THR A 644 -1.86 -36.73 31.55
C THR A 644 -1.34 -35.62 32.46
N ASN A 645 -0.76 -34.56 31.90
CA ASN A 645 -0.23 -33.42 32.67
C ASN A 645 -1.31 -32.44 33.16
N ILE A 646 -2.56 -32.57 32.70
CA ILE A 646 -3.70 -31.78 33.16
C ILE A 646 -4.47 -32.50 34.29
N ALA A 647 -4.21 -33.81 34.49
CA ALA A 647 -4.83 -34.63 35.53
C ALA A 647 -3.99 -34.77 36.81
N THR A 648 -2.85 -34.07 36.89
CA THR A 648 -2.01 -33.86 38.08
C THR A 648 -1.92 -32.38 38.35
#